data_AF-A0A3M1TXH9-F1
#
_entry.id   AF-A0A3M1TXH9-F1
#
_cell.length_a   1.000
_cell.length_b   1.000
_cell.length_c   1.000
_cell.angle_alpha   90.00
_cell.angle_beta   90.00
_cell.angle_gamma   90.00
#
_symmetry.space_group_name_H-M   'P 1'
#
loop_
_entity.id
_entity.type
_entity.pdbx_description
1 polymer ?
#
loop_
_entity_poly.entity_id
_entity_poly.type
_entity_poly.pdbx_seq_one_letter_code
_entity_poly.pdbx_strand_id
1 'polypeptide(L)'
;MHQFIIEGRVREAQSLLGLPQLFVKAYDDDFLNDDLLGTAFTDDLGYFRIVYQGKDFQEFFDLSPDIYLEVYAPNQTDLLHSTEQGVRINASDFETFDVRIDRSDLGSYAPQLEMELLDEWDEIRANFDPGESIFLSAQGLTPLKPFDVKVLQANGSELYSLRFLSDQYGSIGPVALWIQAGLDDPKTGDLYTVTEARNIWGGRSLRIQLWQDGQQILERTTQFSTVFNRPLLLNGDASGQIRNGFEVGTGSAYLMAYNLPHNGETTYRIFLVNSQHSWREGDPFEPLELGQEVYVDIPFNGEPFIEQEILSSSDLPQGAYDYIARPVSYGVDEDETKVFCDKDVVTRKTPSMVVRKPFAFNSAIKDSQLNVWPCTGKKRGASPYFLFSNTFEPGQDIYFGLQPEVLSPNVNGRLAAIHTFVHRPLQAWATDHSVQNLTVLGDNANVQIVKPQTGSLYVPFQLLWPGASSEGVYDVLVDFGADSIGNLKNFSPNHAFEQDKGLIHGFFQPGFRIIQDPGLSTRFQYAGSYHYFEDCISVTDDDGMSERVERKGVVYFPADFAGATSHHQLSTAQADYPIALVLHGNSNFSNSYEGYDYLLEHLARNGFVAVSIHQKPGMGILARARLIFHHLELIFGDFGVRVRNSIGLMGHSRGGEAVSLAAKLAFQEPALNTYNISAVIALAPTDHFRQHELRDQWAKPYLVLYGSMDGDVVGQPFQGFRRTGFSLYDRTSGAPKSMAFIYGATHARFNTVWRDIDLMAPESMSNFPLGIRIAQHDLQKLISAPLHQQLLKTYVAAFLKLHIEQEAKWEGLFKGEWTPASVEAEHGKKVGIFVQHGREATQRKIIDNFENANWQQSNLGAVSHGGTLNFNPLELHLQTMQTPHETSGMRIAWDNRNGSLSFEIPATDKNMATHQVLSIRIGQRFFNAPLNPIGENKSIYISLTDTQNNKRLINTELFGTIPYPHLKGYIPGRFTLDAMRSIRIPLEAYQMMIQDAPSVDLQEIQRLALEFFPHETGDIVIDDLEISDLVPST
;
A
#
# COMPACT_ATOMS: atom_id res chain seq x y z
N MET A 1 14.90 -44.96 -19.09
CA MET A 1 13.60 -45.53 -18.70
C MET A 1 12.58 -44.43 -18.91
N HIS A 2 11.56 -44.69 -19.72
CA HIS A 2 10.46 -43.76 -19.96
C HIS A 2 9.53 -43.79 -18.73
N GLN A 3 9.20 -42.62 -18.17
CA GLN A 3 8.40 -42.49 -16.94
C GLN A 3 7.03 -41.95 -17.28
N PHE A 4 6.01 -42.50 -16.64
CA PHE A 4 4.63 -42.06 -16.73
C PHE A 4 4.21 -41.45 -15.38
N ILE A 5 3.40 -40.40 -15.43
CA ILE A 5 2.97 -39.64 -14.25
C ILE A 5 1.45 -39.52 -14.26
N ILE A 6 0.83 -39.88 -13.14
CA ILE A 6 -0.57 -39.57 -12.85
C ILE A 6 -0.57 -38.58 -11.68
N GLU A 7 -1.15 -37.42 -11.91
CA GLU A 7 -1.44 -36.43 -10.87
C GLU A 7 -2.94 -36.21 -10.77
N GLY A 8 -3.40 -35.76 -9.63
CA GLY A 8 -4.80 -35.43 -9.52
C GLY A 8 -5.17 -34.91 -8.16
N ARG A 9 -6.47 -34.68 -8.00
CA ARG A 9 -7.07 -34.22 -6.75
C ARG A 9 -8.29 -35.05 -6.43
N VAL A 10 -8.41 -35.50 -5.19
CA VAL A 10 -9.60 -36.14 -4.64
C VAL A 10 -10.33 -35.13 -3.75
N ARG A 11 -11.63 -34.96 -3.97
CA ARG A 11 -12.45 -33.97 -3.24
C ARG A 11 -13.90 -34.42 -3.07
N GLU A 12 -14.58 -33.88 -2.05
CA GLU A 12 -16.02 -34.09 -1.86
C GLU A 12 -16.78 -33.42 -3.01
N ALA A 13 -17.75 -34.12 -3.62
CA ALA A 13 -18.49 -33.61 -4.76
C ALA A 13 -19.33 -32.37 -4.43
N GLN A 14 -19.88 -32.30 -3.21
CA GLN A 14 -20.75 -31.24 -2.74
C GLN A 14 -20.00 -29.97 -2.36
N SER A 15 -19.02 -30.07 -1.45
CA SER A 15 -18.24 -28.90 -1.01
C SER A 15 -17.08 -28.58 -1.93
N LEU A 16 -16.61 -29.51 -2.78
CA LEU A 16 -15.37 -29.39 -3.56
C LEU A 16 -14.09 -29.29 -2.73
N LEU A 17 -14.17 -29.52 -1.41
CA LEU A 17 -13.00 -29.55 -0.54
C LEU A 17 -12.16 -30.78 -0.79
N GLY A 18 -10.83 -30.56 -0.78
CA GLY A 18 -9.85 -31.63 -0.83
C GLY A 18 -10.04 -32.62 0.30
N LEU A 19 -9.94 -33.91 -0.02
CA LEU A 19 -10.06 -34.96 0.98
C LEU A 19 -8.66 -35.44 1.37
N PRO A 20 -8.18 -35.11 2.57
CA PRO A 20 -6.81 -35.39 2.96
C PRO A 20 -6.63 -36.84 3.38
N GLN A 21 -5.41 -37.36 3.21
CA GLN A 21 -4.97 -38.67 3.70
C GLN A 21 -5.76 -39.87 3.13
N LEU A 22 -6.46 -39.69 2.02
CA LEU A 22 -7.08 -40.80 1.29
C LEU A 22 -6.03 -41.56 0.49
N PHE A 23 -6.17 -42.86 0.40
CA PHE A 23 -5.22 -43.73 -0.29
C PHE A 23 -5.71 -44.01 -1.71
N VAL A 24 -4.98 -43.53 -2.71
CA VAL A 24 -5.34 -43.65 -4.13
C VAL A 24 -4.50 -44.77 -4.75
N LYS A 25 -5.16 -45.66 -5.49
CA LYS A 25 -4.54 -46.66 -6.37
C LYS A 25 -4.88 -46.33 -7.82
N ALA A 26 -3.90 -46.45 -8.71
CA ALA A 26 -4.12 -46.35 -10.15
C ALA A 26 -3.93 -47.72 -10.79
N TYR A 27 -4.85 -48.08 -11.67
CA TYR A 27 -4.85 -49.35 -12.40
C TYR A 27 -4.89 -49.11 -13.90
N ASP A 28 -4.37 -50.08 -14.63
CA ASP A 28 -4.60 -50.28 -16.05
C ASP A 28 -5.78 -51.24 -16.25
N ASP A 29 -6.82 -50.81 -16.98
CA ASP A 29 -8.03 -51.61 -17.29
C ASP A 29 -7.71 -52.61 -18.41
N ASP A 30 -7.56 -53.88 -18.04
CA ASP A 30 -7.06 -54.94 -18.92
C ASP A 30 -8.12 -56.02 -19.16
N PHE A 31 -8.07 -56.66 -20.33
CA PHE A 31 -9.09 -57.67 -20.70
C PHE A 31 -9.08 -58.93 -19.81
N LEU A 32 -7.99 -59.19 -19.08
CA LEU A 32 -7.80 -60.40 -18.26
C LEU A 32 -7.64 -60.13 -16.76
N ASN A 33 -6.76 -59.20 -16.36
CA ASN A 33 -6.57 -58.76 -14.97
C ASN A 33 -5.99 -57.34 -14.97
N ASP A 34 -6.57 -56.44 -14.18
CA ASP A 34 -6.10 -55.06 -14.07
C ASP A 34 -4.75 -54.95 -13.35
N ASP A 35 -3.78 -54.27 -13.97
CA ASP A 35 -2.43 -54.10 -13.43
C ASP A 35 -2.32 -52.84 -12.54
N LEU A 36 -1.77 -52.99 -11.33
CA LEU A 36 -1.57 -51.85 -10.41
C LEU A 36 -0.36 -51.02 -10.85
N LEU A 37 -0.63 -49.83 -11.40
CA LEU A 37 0.39 -48.87 -11.85
C LEU A 37 1.13 -48.22 -10.67
N GLY A 38 0.42 -47.94 -9.57
CA GLY A 38 1.02 -47.37 -8.37
C GLY A 38 0.01 -46.80 -7.38
N THR A 39 0.53 -46.21 -6.30
CA THR A 39 -0.29 -45.73 -5.18
C THR A 39 0.24 -44.43 -4.60
N ALA A 40 -0.66 -43.61 -4.04
CA ALA A 40 -0.29 -42.38 -3.33
C ALA A 40 -1.29 -42.07 -2.21
N PHE A 41 -0.87 -41.28 -1.22
CA PHE A 41 -1.79 -40.61 -0.30
C PHE A 41 -2.08 -39.21 -0.81
N THR A 42 -3.31 -38.74 -0.59
CA THR A 42 -3.63 -37.34 -0.82
C THR A 42 -3.04 -36.45 0.26
N ASP A 43 -2.56 -35.26 -0.12
CA ASP A 43 -2.12 -34.21 0.80
C ASP A 43 -3.30 -33.50 1.48
N ASP A 44 -3.02 -32.49 2.31
CA ASP A 44 -4.03 -31.74 3.06
C ASP A 44 -5.08 -31.04 2.16
N LEU A 45 -4.76 -30.85 0.88
CA LEU A 45 -5.64 -30.26 -0.13
C LEU A 45 -6.25 -31.29 -1.08
N GLY A 46 -6.02 -32.59 -0.84
CA GLY A 46 -6.54 -33.68 -1.65
C GLY A 46 -5.69 -34.06 -2.85
N TYR A 47 -4.51 -33.45 -3.05
CA TYR A 47 -3.65 -33.75 -4.22
C TYR A 47 -2.86 -35.03 -4.04
N PHE A 48 -2.69 -35.80 -5.12
CA PHE A 48 -1.85 -37.00 -5.14
C PHE A 48 -1.00 -37.04 -6.41
N ARG A 49 0.10 -37.79 -6.35
CA ARG A 49 1.04 -38.01 -7.46
C ARG A 49 1.56 -39.44 -7.46
N ILE A 50 1.39 -40.13 -8.57
CA ILE A 50 1.86 -41.51 -8.80
C ILE A 50 2.82 -41.49 -10.00
N VAL A 51 3.99 -42.10 -9.84
CA VAL A 51 5.01 -42.22 -10.90
C VAL A 51 5.27 -43.70 -11.16
N TYR A 52 5.16 -44.14 -12.41
CA TYR A 52 5.32 -45.53 -12.83
C TYR A 52 6.11 -45.64 -14.16
N GLN A 53 6.39 -46.86 -14.61
CA GLN A 53 7.23 -47.14 -15.78
C GLN A 53 6.46 -47.96 -16.82
N GLY A 54 6.86 -47.85 -18.09
CA GLY A 54 6.23 -48.57 -19.21
C GLY A 54 6.17 -50.10 -19.11
N LYS A 55 6.95 -50.72 -18.21
CA LYS A 55 6.90 -52.17 -17.96
C LYS A 55 5.74 -52.58 -17.03
N ASP A 56 5.13 -51.61 -16.36
CA ASP A 56 4.15 -51.82 -15.30
C ASP A 56 2.72 -52.01 -15.89
N PHE A 57 2.57 -52.00 -17.23
CA PHE A 57 1.30 -52.18 -17.97
C PHE A 57 1.45 -52.92 -19.33
N GLN A 58 2.58 -53.58 -19.58
CA GLN A 58 2.86 -54.16 -20.90
C GLN A 58 2.36 -55.62 -21.03
N GLU A 59 1.10 -55.80 -21.44
CA GLU A 59 0.64 -57.05 -22.08
C GLU A 59 0.59 -56.93 -23.62
N PHE A 60 1.34 -57.83 -24.28
CA PHE A 60 1.47 -58.19 -25.71
C PHE A 60 1.26 -57.20 -26.88
N PHE A 61 0.54 -56.08 -26.80
CA PHE A 61 0.42 -55.08 -27.87
C PHE A 61 0.14 -53.62 -27.43
N ASP A 62 0.02 -53.28 -26.13
CA ASP A 62 -0.33 -51.92 -25.72
C ASP A 62 0.86 -50.93 -25.65
N LEU A 63 0.64 -49.75 -26.22
CA LEU A 63 1.58 -48.62 -26.24
C LEU A 63 1.28 -47.57 -25.16
N SER A 64 0.06 -47.60 -24.59
CA SER A 64 -0.50 -46.64 -23.64
C SER A 64 -1.50 -47.37 -22.73
N PRO A 65 -1.53 -47.07 -21.41
CA PRO A 65 -2.47 -47.71 -20.48
C PRO A 65 -3.88 -47.08 -20.55
N ASP A 66 -4.89 -47.84 -20.18
CA ASP A 66 -6.29 -47.44 -19.98
C ASP A 66 -6.54 -47.22 -18.48
N ILE A 67 -6.41 -45.97 -18.01
CA ILE A 67 -6.27 -45.70 -16.56
C ILE A 67 -7.63 -45.51 -15.87
N TYR A 68 -7.83 -46.21 -14.74
CA TYR A 68 -8.83 -45.85 -13.73
C TYR A 68 -8.22 -45.80 -12.32
N LEU A 69 -8.93 -45.13 -11.40
CA LEU A 69 -8.49 -44.90 -10.03
C LEU A 69 -9.46 -45.50 -9.02
N GLU A 70 -8.93 -46.08 -7.97
CA GLU A 70 -9.66 -46.43 -6.77
C GLU A 70 -9.18 -45.58 -5.59
N VAL A 71 -10.11 -45.01 -4.85
CA VAL A 71 -9.83 -44.21 -3.65
C VAL A 71 -10.32 -44.95 -2.43
N TYR A 72 -9.42 -45.16 -1.47
CA TYR A 72 -9.65 -45.85 -0.21
C TYR A 72 -9.51 -44.90 0.99
N ALA A 73 -10.11 -45.29 2.11
CA ALA A 73 -9.88 -44.67 3.40
C ALA A 73 -8.41 -44.77 3.84
N PRO A 74 -7.96 -43.99 4.85
CA PRO A 74 -6.58 -44.02 5.33
C PRO A 74 -6.09 -45.40 5.81
N ASN A 75 -7.01 -46.32 6.12
CA ASN A 75 -6.69 -47.71 6.47
C ASN A 75 -6.31 -48.59 5.27
N GLN A 76 -6.41 -48.07 4.04
CA GLN A 76 -6.07 -48.71 2.76
C GLN A 76 -6.94 -49.93 2.40
N THR A 77 -7.99 -50.22 3.17
CA THR A 77 -8.86 -51.40 2.96
C THR A 77 -10.26 -51.03 2.52
N ASP A 78 -10.79 -49.92 3.03
CA ASP A 78 -12.19 -49.54 2.76
C ASP A 78 -12.24 -48.69 1.49
N LEU A 79 -12.81 -49.25 0.42
CA LEU A 79 -13.00 -48.56 -0.85
C LEU A 79 -14.09 -47.49 -0.69
N LEU A 80 -13.75 -46.23 -0.96
CA LEU A 80 -14.65 -45.09 -0.90
C LEU A 80 -15.20 -44.74 -2.29
N HIS A 81 -14.40 -44.89 -3.34
CA HIS A 81 -14.82 -44.55 -4.70
C HIS A 81 -13.97 -45.27 -5.76
N SER A 82 -14.56 -45.58 -6.91
CA SER A 82 -13.86 -46.10 -8.08
C SER A 82 -14.29 -45.34 -9.34
N THR A 83 -13.32 -44.98 -10.18
CA THR A 83 -13.55 -44.33 -11.48
C THR A 83 -13.61 -45.32 -12.64
N GLU A 84 -13.71 -46.62 -12.38
CA GLU A 84 -13.75 -47.71 -13.38
C GLU A 84 -14.87 -47.53 -14.42
N GLN A 85 -15.96 -46.83 -14.08
CA GLN A 85 -17.01 -46.52 -15.07
C GLN A 85 -16.65 -45.41 -16.06
N GLY A 86 -15.50 -44.75 -15.87
CA GLY A 86 -15.00 -43.63 -16.67
C GLY A 86 -13.51 -43.76 -16.96
N VAL A 87 -13.06 -44.97 -17.33
CA VAL A 87 -11.68 -45.29 -17.70
C VAL A 87 -11.15 -44.32 -18.76
N ARG A 88 -9.92 -43.84 -18.56
CA ARG A 88 -9.22 -42.98 -19.50
C ARG A 88 -8.44 -43.84 -20.50
N ILE A 89 -9.07 -44.08 -21.64
CA ILE A 89 -8.53 -44.93 -22.71
C ILE A 89 -7.33 -44.26 -23.40
N ASN A 90 -6.26 -45.02 -23.67
CA ASN A 90 -5.00 -44.60 -24.30
C ASN A 90 -4.36 -43.39 -23.61
N ALA A 91 -4.12 -43.49 -22.31
CA ALA A 91 -3.48 -42.46 -21.52
C ALA A 91 -2.06 -42.11 -22.03
N SER A 92 -1.72 -40.82 -21.91
CA SER A 92 -0.42 -40.29 -22.25
C SER A 92 0.61 -40.46 -21.12
N ASP A 93 1.85 -40.03 -21.37
CA ASP A 93 2.93 -40.04 -20.37
C ASP A 93 2.64 -39.16 -19.13
N PHE A 94 1.69 -38.22 -19.23
CA PHE A 94 1.30 -37.33 -18.14
C PHE A 94 -0.22 -37.15 -18.12
N GLU A 95 -0.88 -37.66 -17.08
CA GLU A 95 -2.33 -37.58 -16.91
C GLU A 95 -2.73 -36.82 -15.65
N THR A 96 -3.85 -36.08 -15.75
CA THR A 96 -4.44 -35.37 -14.62
C THR A 96 -5.89 -35.81 -14.34
N PHE A 97 -6.19 -36.12 -13.08
CA PHE A 97 -7.53 -36.54 -12.62
C PHE A 97 -8.16 -35.56 -11.61
N ASP A 98 -9.47 -35.38 -11.70
CA ASP A 98 -10.31 -34.69 -10.72
C ASP A 98 -11.37 -35.67 -10.20
N VAL A 99 -11.06 -36.35 -9.10
CA VAL A 99 -11.93 -37.39 -8.52
C VAL A 99 -12.87 -36.73 -7.50
N ARG A 100 -14.17 -36.79 -7.78
CA ARG A 100 -15.22 -36.23 -6.92
C ARG A 100 -16.03 -37.34 -6.29
N ILE A 101 -15.95 -37.45 -4.97
CA ILE A 101 -16.64 -38.49 -4.21
C ILE A 101 -17.86 -37.89 -3.54
N ASP A 102 -19.03 -38.53 -3.69
CA ASP A 102 -20.25 -38.07 -3.06
C ASP A 102 -20.12 -38.13 -1.53
N ARG A 103 -20.62 -37.11 -0.83
CA ARG A 103 -20.64 -37.07 0.65
C ARG A 103 -21.21 -38.35 1.26
N SER A 104 -22.22 -38.94 0.64
CA SER A 104 -22.87 -40.16 1.12
C SER A 104 -21.94 -41.38 1.11
N ASP A 105 -20.94 -41.40 0.22
CA ASP A 105 -19.93 -42.46 0.11
C ASP A 105 -18.76 -42.25 1.08
N LEU A 106 -18.54 -41.01 1.54
CA LEU A 106 -17.39 -40.65 2.40
C LEU A 106 -17.61 -40.94 3.89
N GLY A 107 -18.86 -41.02 4.36
CA GLY A 107 -19.16 -41.22 5.78
C GLY A 107 -18.45 -40.20 6.70
N SER A 108 -17.65 -40.67 7.66
CA SER A 108 -16.90 -39.81 8.58
C SER A 108 -15.70 -39.08 7.95
N TYR A 109 -15.31 -39.46 6.73
CA TYR A 109 -14.22 -38.81 5.99
C TYR A 109 -14.69 -37.57 5.21
N ALA A 110 -16.00 -37.32 5.16
CA ALA A 110 -16.53 -36.09 4.60
C ALA A 110 -16.09 -34.88 5.44
N PRO A 111 -15.78 -33.73 4.82
CA PRO A 111 -15.54 -32.46 5.51
C PRO A 111 -16.69 -32.14 6.47
N GLN A 112 -16.35 -31.95 7.75
CA GLN A 112 -17.33 -31.61 8.77
C GLN A 112 -17.75 -30.15 8.60
N LEU A 113 -19.07 -29.94 8.53
CA LEU A 113 -19.65 -28.61 8.53
C LEU A 113 -19.68 -28.10 9.97
N GLU A 114 -18.87 -27.08 10.24
CA GLU A 114 -18.72 -26.54 11.59
C GLU A 114 -18.98 -25.04 11.59
N MET A 115 -19.63 -24.57 12.66
CA MET A 115 -19.88 -23.17 12.93
C MET A 115 -19.65 -22.91 14.42
N GLU A 116 -18.82 -21.93 14.70
CA GLU A 116 -18.38 -21.54 16.02
C GLU A 116 -18.66 -20.06 16.26
N LEU A 117 -19.02 -19.73 17.49
CA LEU A 117 -19.18 -18.36 17.94
C LEU A 117 -18.02 -18.02 18.85
N LEU A 118 -17.32 -16.95 18.52
CA LEU A 118 -16.07 -16.54 19.15
C LEU A 118 -16.24 -15.18 19.79
N ASP A 119 -15.41 -14.87 20.78
CA ASP A 119 -15.28 -13.52 21.31
C ASP A 119 -14.11 -12.73 20.68
N GLU A 120 -13.80 -11.58 21.29
CA GLU A 120 -12.66 -10.72 20.92
C GLU A 120 -11.29 -11.42 21.06
N TRP A 121 -11.21 -12.54 21.80
CA TRP A 121 -9.98 -13.30 22.07
C TRP A 121 -9.85 -14.57 21.20
N ASP A 122 -10.74 -14.73 20.21
CA ASP A 122 -10.85 -15.95 19.39
C ASP A 122 -11.20 -17.19 20.23
N GLU A 123 -11.74 -17.03 21.45
CA GLU A 123 -12.20 -18.14 22.27
C GLU A 123 -13.62 -18.53 21.92
N ILE A 124 -13.88 -19.83 21.76
CA ILE A 124 -15.22 -20.37 21.52
C ILE A 124 -16.10 -20.13 22.76
N ARG A 125 -17.26 -19.52 22.53
CA ARG A 125 -18.22 -19.16 23.58
C ARG A 125 -19.57 -19.83 23.39
N ALA A 126 -20.08 -20.43 24.47
CA ALA A 126 -21.45 -20.91 24.55
C ALA A 126 -22.44 -19.84 25.02
N ASN A 127 -21.95 -18.80 25.70
CA ASN A 127 -22.73 -17.66 26.19
C ASN A 127 -21.90 -16.37 26.12
N PHE A 128 -22.60 -15.24 26.00
CA PHE A 128 -22.00 -13.91 25.94
C PHE A 128 -22.55 -13.02 27.04
N ASP A 129 -21.78 -12.05 27.50
CA ASP A 129 -22.25 -10.99 28.39
C ASP A 129 -22.67 -9.79 27.50
N PRO A 130 -23.79 -9.09 27.77
CA PRO A 130 -24.14 -7.87 27.05
C PRO A 130 -23.00 -6.85 27.12
N GLY A 131 -22.57 -6.38 25.96
CA GLY A 131 -21.38 -5.56 25.76
C GLY A 131 -20.17 -6.30 25.19
N GLU A 132 -20.14 -7.63 25.21
CA GLU A 132 -19.14 -8.42 24.47
C GLU A 132 -19.47 -8.46 22.98
N SER A 133 -18.44 -8.50 22.13
CA SER A 133 -18.64 -8.73 20.70
C SER A 133 -18.77 -10.22 20.37
N ILE A 134 -19.64 -10.53 19.42
CA ILE A 134 -19.84 -11.88 18.89
C ILE A 134 -19.24 -11.95 17.48
N PHE A 135 -18.30 -12.87 17.30
CA PHE A 135 -17.72 -13.23 16.01
C PHE A 135 -18.18 -14.63 15.59
N LEU A 136 -18.15 -14.90 14.29
CA LEU A 136 -18.49 -16.20 13.71
C LEU A 136 -17.33 -16.74 12.88
N SER A 137 -17.02 -18.01 13.09
CA SER A 137 -16.16 -18.81 12.22
C SER A 137 -16.96 -19.99 11.69
N ALA A 138 -16.76 -20.35 10.42
CA ALA A 138 -17.38 -21.53 9.84
C ALA A 138 -16.42 -22.24 8.87
N GLN A 139 -16.47 -23.57 8.83
CA GLN A 139 -15.59 -24.41 8.03
C GLN A 139 -16.37 -25.57 7.39
N GLY A 140 -15.74 -26.24 6.42
CA GLY A 140 -16.38 -27.32 5.67
C GLY A 140 -17.38 -26.82 4.61
N LEU A 141 -17.36 -25.53 4.31
CA LEU A 141 -18.28 -24.89 3.37
C LEU A 141 -17.85 -25.10 1.92
N THR A 142 -18.73 -24.80 0.98
CA THR A 142 -18.36 -24.74 -0.44
C THR A 142 -17.43 -23.53 -0.66
N PRO A 143 -16.19 -23.69 -1.17
CA PRO A 143 -15.25 -22.60 -1.41
C PRO A 143 -15.76 -21.56 -2.39
N LEU A 144 -15.31 -20.31 -2.21
CA LEU A 144 -15.60 -19.18 -3.09
C LEU A 144 -17.11 -18.95 -3.32
N LYS A 145 -17.94 -19.25 -2.33
CA LYS A 145 -19.40 -19.06 -2.37
C LYS A 145 -19.89 -18.05 -1.32
N PRO A 146 -20.93 -17.28 -1.63
CA PRO A 146 -21.60 -16.42 -0.67
C PRO A 146 -22.47 -17.25 0.29
N PHE A 147 -22.50 -16.85 1.57
CA PHE A 147 -23.34 -17.45 2.61
C PHE A 147 -24.09 -16.38 3.38
N ASP A 148 -25.38 -16.59 3.58
CA ASP A 148 -26.23 -15.72 4.40
C ASP A 148 -26.18 -16.17 5.87
N VAL A 149 -25.86 -15.25 6.77
CA VAL A 149 -25.90 -15.45 8.22
C VAL A 149 -27.10 -14.71 8.79
N LYS A 150 -28.09 -15.45 9.25
CA LYS A 150 -29.29 -14.87 9.89
C LYS A 150 -29.12 -14.86 11.39
N VAL A 151 -29.33 -13.70 12.00
CA VAL A 151 -29.35 -13.53 13.47
C VAL A 151 -30.80 -13.44 13.90
N LEU A 152 -31.28 -14.42 14.68
CA LEU A 152 -32.67 -14.50 15.11
C LEU A 152 -32.78 -14.51 16.64
N GLN A 153 -33.92 -14.04 17.14
CA GLN A 153 -34.34 -14.30 18.52
C GLN A 153 -34.80 -15.76 18.69
N ALA A 154 -34.86 -16.24 19.93
CA ALA A 154 -35.35 -17.58 20.27
C ALA A 154 -36.73 -17.92 19.66
N ASN A 155 -37.62 -16.93 19.53
CA ASN A 155 -38.96 -17.10 18.94
C ASN A 155 -38.98 -17.21 17.40
N GLY A 156 -37.81 -17.18 16.74
CA GLY A 156 -37.68 -17.23 15.28
C GLY A 156 -37.86 -15.87 14.58
N SER A 157 -38.05 -14.77 15.32
CA SER A 157 -38.00 -13.44 14.73
C SER A 157 -36.57 -13.11 14.31
N GLU A 158 -36.36 -12.90 13.02
CA GLU A 158 -35.12 -12.34 12.50
C GLU A 158 -34.87 -10.93 13.05
N LEU A 159 -33.62 -10.67 13.44
CA LEU A 159 -33.11 -9.35 13.79
C LEU A 159 -32.54 -8.67 12.53
N TYR A 160 -31.63 -9.36 11.83
CA TYR A 160 -31.03 -8.97 10.57
C TYR A 160 -30.30 -10.16 9.93
N SER A 161 -29.88 -9.97 8.68
CA SER A 161 -29.06 -10.91 7.92
C SER A 161 -27.79 -10.25 7.44
N LEU A 162 -26.68 -10.99 7.52
CA LEU A 162 -25.37 -10.62 6.98
C LEU A 162 -25.02 -11.57 5.83
N ARG A 163 -24.04 -11.21 5.01
CA ARG A 163 -23.55 -12.07 3.94
C ARG A 163 -22.03 -12.02 3.85
N PHE A 164 -21.41 -13.19 3.86
CA PHE A 164 -19.96 -13.34 3.78
C PHE A 164 -19.57 -14.31 2.66
N LEU A 165 -18.35 -14.17 2.16
CA LEU A 165 -17.76 -15.06 1.17
C LEU A 165 -16.84 -16.07 1.85
N SER A 166 -16.98 -17.35 1.55
CA SER A 166 -15.99 -18.37 1.96
C SER A 166 -14.71 -18.24 1.15
N ASP A 167 -13.56 -18.53 1.76
CA ASP A 167 -12.28 -18.59 1.08
C ASP A 167 -12.14 -19.80 0.13
N GLN A 168 -10.95 -19.96 -0.47
CA GLN A 168 -10.60 -21.08 -1.35
C GLN A 168 -10.54 -22.46 -0.65
N TYR A 169 -10.61 -22.46 0.69
CA TYR A 169 -10.60 -23.64 1.54
C TYR A 169 -11.97 -23.88 2.21
N GLY A 170 -13.02 -23.20 1.76
CA GLY A 170 -14.37 -23.40 2.28
C GLY A 170 -14.52 -22.94 3.73
N SER A 171 -13.79 -21.90 4.10
CA SER A 171 -13.83 -21.32 5.43
C SER A 171 -14.30 -19.86 5.40
N ILE A 172 -15.09 -19.49 6.39
CA ILE A 172 -15.37 -18.10 6.77
C ILE A 172 -14.61 -17.88 8.07
N GLY A 173 -13.54 -17.08 8.03
CA GLY A 173 -12.75 -16.77 9.24
C GLY A 173 -13.54 -15.90 10.22
N PRO A 174 -13.02 -15.64 11.44
CA PRO A 174 -13.75 -14.86 12.45
C PRO A 174 -14.23 -13.51 11.89
N VAL A 175 -15.53 -13.42 11.61
CA VAL A 175 -16.21 -12.21 11.11
C VAL A 175 -17.15 -11.68 12.18
N ALA A 176 -17.25 -10.37 12.31
CA ALA A 176 -18.12 -9.77 13.31
C ALA A 176 -19.59 -9.98 12.94
N LEU A 177 -20.35 -10.60 13.84
CA LEU A 177 -21.80 -10.65 13.75
C LEU A 177 -22.41 -9.45 14.45
N TRP A 178 -21.97 -9.20 15.70
CA TRP A 178 -22.52 -8.14 16.53
C TRP A 178 -21.44 -7.63 17.49
N ILE A 179 -20.86 -6.48 17.17
CA ILE A 179 -19.88 -5.80 18.01
C ILE A 179 -20.59 -5.22 19.23
N GLN A 180 -20.04 -5.46 20.42
CA GLN A 180 -20.62 -5.04 21.71
C GLN A 180 -22.12 -5.39 21.84
N ALA A 181 -22.41 -6.67 21.61
CA ALA A 181 -23.75 -7.21 21.47
C ALA A 181 -24.65 -6.87 22.66
N GLY A 182 -25.83 -6.34 22.35
CA GLY A 182 -26.85 -5.96 23.33
C GLY A 182 -26.78 -4.52 23.83
N LEU A 183 -25.73 -3.75 23.51
CA LEU A 183 -25.68 -2.30 23.81
C LEU A 183 -26.41 -1.43 22.78
N ASP A 184 -26.84 -2.03 21.67
CA ASP A 184 -27.76 -1.44 20.70
C ASP A 184 -28.93 -2.40 20.41
N ASP A 185 -30.11 -1.91 20.05
CA ASP A 185 -31.21 -2.75 19.54
C ASP A 185 -31.16 -2.82 18.00
N PRO A 186 -30.94 -3.99 17.37
CA PRO A 186 -30.91 -4.12 15.92
C PRO A 186 -32.21 -3.79 15.19
N LYS A 187 -33.34 -3.69 15.90
CA LYS A 187 -34.67 -3.39 15.34
C LYS A 187 -35.04 -1.92 15.41
N THR A 188 -34.59 -1.20 16.43
CA THR A 188 -34.94 0.21 16.66
C THR A 188 -33.75 1.15 16.51
N GLY A 189 -32.52 0.66 16.68
CA GLY A 189 -31.28 1.44 16.71
C GLY A 189 -31.02 2.13 18.07
N ASP A 190 -31.84 1.85 19.09
CA ASP A 190 -31.68 2.44 20.42
C ASP A 190 -30.37 1.98 21.06
N LEU A 191 -29.70 2.88 21.79
CA LEU A 191 -28.49 2.59 22.57
C LEU A 191 -28.84 2.35 24.04
N TYR A 192 -28.12 1.45 24.69
CA TYR A 192 -28.32 1.09 26.09
C TYR A 192 -27.03 1.21 26.89
N THR A 193 -27.16 1.61 28.15
CA THR A 193 -26.10 1.39 29.15
C THR A 193 -25.88 -0.10 29.38
N VAL A 194 -24.72 -0.50 29.89
CA VAL A 194 -24.45 -1.91 30.24
C VAL A 194 -25.50 -2.46 31.20
N THR A 195 -25.93 -1.65 32.18
CA THR A 195 -26.97 -2.04 33.15
C THR A 195 -28.34 -2.28 32.49
N GLU A 196 -28.77 -1.41 31.58
CA GLU A 196 -30.01 -1.59 30.83
C GLU A 196 -29.94 -2.81 29.91
N ALA A 197 -28.83 -2.96 29.18
CA ALA A 197 -28.61 -4.10 28.30
C ALA A 197 -28.67 -5.43 29.05
N ARG A 198 -28.11 -5.50 30.26
CA ARG A 198 -28.20 -6.68 31.14
C ARG A 198 -29.65 -7.01 31.51
N ASN A 199 -30.48 -6.01 31.80
CA ASN A 199 -31.91 -6.20 32.12
C ASN A 199 -32.72 -6.61 30.89
N ILE A 200 -32.38 -6.08 29.71
CA ILE A 200 -33.09 -6.37 28.46
C ILE A 200 -32.71 -7.76 27.95
N TRP A 201 -31.41 -8.05 27.86
CA TRP A 201 -30.90 -9.22 27.15
C TRP A 201 -30.59 -10.41 28.05
N GLY A 202 -30.36 -10.21 29.36
CA GLY A 202 -29.99 -11.28 30.28
C GLY A 202 -30.91 -12.50 30.20
N GLY A 203 -30.32 -13.67 29.94
CA GLY A 203 -31.04 -14.94 29.78
C GLY A 203 -31.77 -15.13 28.44
N ARG A 204 -31.74 -14.17 27.52
CA ARG A 204 -32.31 -14.33 26.18
C ARG A 204 -31.37 -15.12 25.28
N SER A 205 -31.94 -16.03 24.48
CA SER A 205 -31.21 -16.80 23.48
C SER A 205 -31.27 -16.17 22.09
N LEU A 206 -30.16 -16.29 21.36
CA LEU A 206 -30.03 -15.98 19.95
C LEU A 206 -29.82 -17.27 19.17
N ARG A 207 -30.46 -17.37 18.00
CA ARG A 207 -30.23 -18.42 17.02
C ARG A 207 -29.48 -17.82 15.84
N ILE A 208 -28.34 -18.40 15.50
CA ILE A 208 -27.50 -18.01 14.37
C ILE A 208 -27.63 -19.12 13.33
N GLN A 209 -28.10 -18.78 12.13
CA GLN A 209 -28.29 -19.73 11.06
C GLN A 209 -27.40 -19.36 9.87
N LEU A 210 -26.72 -20.36 9.32
CA LEU A 210 -25.96 -20.23 8.08
C LEU A 210 -26.75 -20.84 6.94
N TRP A 211 -26.89 -20.09 5.85
CA TRP A 211 -27.67 -20.46 4.68
C TRP A 211 -26.82 -20.37 3.41
N GLN A 212 -27.05 -21.32 2.50
CA GLN A 212 -26.48 -21.33 1.16
C GLN A 212 -27.60 -21.65 0.16
N ASP A 213 -27.69 -20.88 -0.93
CA ASP A 213 -28.66 -21.11 -2.01
C ASP A 213 -30.12 -21.32 -1.52
N GLY A 214 -30.51 -20.57 -0.49
CA GLY A 214 -31.85 -20.64 0.11
C GLY A 214 -32.11 -21.86 1.00
N GLN A 215 -31.09 -22.66 1.32
CA GLN A 215 -31.17 -23.77 2.27
C GLN A 215 -30.34 -23.49 3.54
N GLN A 216 -30.91 -23.82 4.70
CA GLN A 216 -30.20 -23.77 5.96
C GLN A 216 -29.24 -24.95 6.04
N ILE A 217 -27.94 -24.67 6.22
CA ILE A 217 -26.90 -25.71 6.31
C ILE A 217 -26.41 -25.91 7.75
N LEU A 218 -26.38 -24.85 8.56
CA LEU A 218 -25.97 -24.91 9.97
C LEU A 218 -26.82 -24.00 10.85
N GLU A 219 -26.94 -24.38 12.13
CA GLU A 219 -27.52 -23.55 13.17
C GLU A 219 -26.73 -23.69 14.48
N ARG A 220 -26.55 -22.57 15.18
CA ARG A 220 -26.04 -22.51 16.55
C ARG A 220 -26.94 -21.63 17.38
N THR A 221 -27.08 -22.00 18.65
CA THR A 221 -27.79 -21.19 19.64
C THR A 221 -26.78 -20.72 20.66
N THR A 222 -26.86 -19.44 21.01
CA THR A 222 -26.13 -18.85 22.14
C THR A 222 -27.13 -18.12 23.03
N GLN A 223 -26.69 -17.72 24.22
CA GLN A 223 -27.49 -16.97 25.15
C GLN A 223 -26.69 -15.87 25.81
N PHE A 224 -27.35 -14.78 26.15
CA PHE A 224 -26.77 -13.81 27.06
C PHE A 224 -26.82 -14.35 28.49
N SER A 225 -25.70 -14.31 29.20
CA SER A 225 -25.62 -14.73 30.59
C SER A 225 -26.62 -13.95 31.45
N THR A 226 -27.02 -14.50 32.60
CA THR A 226 -27.74 -13.72 33.64
C THR A 226 -26.79 -13.19 34.72
N VAL A 227 -25.59 -13.77 34.78
CA VAL A 227 -24.51 -13.39 35.69
C VAL A 227 -23.32 -12.97 34.82
N PHE A 228 -22.87 -11.73 34.99
CA PHE A 228 -21.88 -11.10 34.12
C PHE A 228 -20.58 -10.92 34.89
N ASN A 229 -19.59 -11.76 34.59
CA ASN A 229 -18.35 -11.79 35.38
C ASN A 229 -17.10 -11.54 34.52
N ARG A 230 -17.25 -11.36 33.21
CA ARG A 230 -16.12 -11.19 32.31
C ARG A 230 -15.71 -9.71 32.22
N PRO A 231 -14.38 -9.42 32.16
CA PRO A 231 -13.89 -8.06 32.04
C PRO A 231 -14.36 -7.41 30.75
N LEU A 232 -14.78 -6.14 30.83
CA LEU A 232 -15.19 -5.36 29.67
C LEU A 232 -14.62 -3.95 29.76
N LEU A 233 -14.03 -3.46 28.67
CA LEU A 233 -13.56 -2.09 28.52
C LEU A 233 -14.32 -1.42 27.38
N LEU A 234 -14.94 -0.27 27.65
CA LEU A 234 -15.70 0.49 26.67
C LEU A 234 -15.36 1.98 26.78
N ASN A 235 -15.60 2.72 25.70
CA ASN A 235 -15.70 4.17 25.75
C ASN A 235 -17.17 4.61 25.86
N GLY A 236 -17.46 5.55 26.75
CA GLY A 236 -18.81 6.04 26.97
C GLY A 236 -18.91 7.54 27.18
N ASP A 237 -19.88 7.95 27.97
CA ASP A 237 -20.02 9.29 28.50
C ASP A 237 -20.37 9.24 30.00
N ALA A 238 -20.46 10.42 30.63
CA ALA A 238 -20.77 10.54 32.05
C ALA A 238 -22.18 10.06 32.45
N SER A 239 -23.04 9.68 31.48
CA SER A 239 -24.34 9.06 31.72
C SER A 239 -24.31 7.53 31.63
N GLY A 240 -23.15 6.94 31.29
CA GLY A 240 -22.95 5.50 31.13
C GLY A 240 -23.40 4.96 29.77
N GLN A 241 -23.73 5.83 28.81
CA GLN A 241 -24.07 5.41 27.45
C GLN A 241 -22.81 5.18 26.63
N ILE A 242 -22.86 4.18 25.73
CA ILE A 242 -21.73 3.87 24.86
C ILE A 242 -21.51 4.97 23.83
N ARG A 243 -20.24 5.31 23.62
CA ARG A 243 -19.84 6.38 22.69
C ARG A 243 -18.61 5.97 21.88
N ASN A 244 -18.77 4.97 21.03
CA ASN A 244 -17.67 4.42 20.22
C ASN A 244 -17.11 5.41 19.19
N GLY A 245 -17.84 6.44 18.78
CA GLY A 245 -17.30 7.44 17.86
C GLY A 245 -17.97 8.81 17.93
N PHE A 246 -17.17 9.86 17.73
CA PHE A 246 -17.60 11.24 17.87
C PHE A 246 -16.61 12.21 17.21
N GLU A 247 -17.05 13.44 16.98
CA GLU A 247 -16.22 14.46 16.34
C GLU A 247 -15.21 15.05 17.33
N VAL A 248 -14.01 15.41 16.88
CA VAL A 248 -12.99 16.11 17.68
C VAL A 248 -13.62 17.29 18.43
N GLY A 249 -13.32 17.42 19.72
CA GLY A 249 -13.87 18.47 20.58
C GLY A 249 -15.27 18.19 21.15
N THR A 250 -16.01 17.20 20.63
CA THR A 250 -17.40 16.93 21.06
C THR A 250 -17.55 15.82 22.11
N GLY A 251 -16.52 14.99 22.30
CA GLY A 251 -16.51 13.88 23.26
C GLY A 251 -15.12 13.66 23.85
N SER A 252 -15.08 12.99 25.00
CA SER A 252 -13.85 12.67 25.73
C SER A 252 -13.55 11.18 25.69
N ALA A 253 -12.31 10.84 26.06
CA ALA A 253 -11.93 9.45 26.32
C ALA A 253 -12.44 9.08 27.72
N TYR A 254 -13.68 8.61 27.79
CA TYR A 254 -14.36 8.26 29.03
C TYR A 254 -14.41 6.73 29.19
N LEU A 255 -13.51 6.21 30.03
CA LEU A 255 -13.39 4.78 30.29
C LEU A 255 -14.58 4.28 31.11
N MET A 256 -15.22 3.22 30.63
CA MET A 256 -16.13 2.38 31.41
C MET A 256 -15.54 0.98 31.46
N ALA A 257 -15.03 0.56 32.63
CA ALA A 257 -14.45 -0.76 32.84
C ALA A 257 -15.32 -1.57 33.80
N TYR A 258 -15.71 -2.78 33.42
CA TYR A 258 -16.56 -3.67 34.23
C TYR A 258 -15.81 -4.96 34.56
N ASN A 259 -16.06 -5.51 35.74
CA ASN A 259 -15.57 -6.84 36.16
C ASN A 259 -14.06 -7.06 35.97
N LEU A 260 -13.24 -6.03 36.20
CA LEU A 260 -11.79 -6.17 36.10
C LEU A 260 -11.29 -7.22 37.11
N PRO A 261 -10.34 -8.10 36.72
CA PRO A 261 -9.76 -9.07 37.64
C PRO A 261 -9.15 -8.38 38.87
N HIS A 262 -9.35 -8.88 40.07
CA HIS A 262 -8.75 -8.24 41.25
C HIS A 262 -8.44 -9.26 42.34
N ASN A 263 -7.44 -8.94 43.16
CA ASN A 263 -7.08 -9.71 44.35
C ASN A 263 -6.83 -8.76 45.52
N GLY A 264 -7.90 -8.31 46.17
CA GLY A 264 -7.86 -7.24 47.17
C GLY A 264 -7.82 -5.84 46.54
N GLU A 265 -7.18 -4.89 47.21
CA GLU A 265 -6.93 -3.55 46.67
C GLU A 265 -5.94 -3.67 45.50
N THR A 266 -6.42 -3.39 44.28
CA THR A 266 -5.62 -3.45 43.05
C THR A 266 -5.61 -2.07 42.43
N THR A 267 -4.46 -1.55 41.99
CA THR A 267 -4.42 -0.32 41.19
C THR A 267 -4.31 -0.69 39.73
N TYR A 268 -5.14 -0.08 38.89
CA TYR A 268 -5.08 -0.24 37.45
C TYR A 268 -4.43 0.99 36.81
N ARG A 269 -3.33 0.78 36.09
CA ARG A 269 -2.78 1.78 35.17
C ARG A 269 -3.51 1.67 33.84
N ILE A 270 -4.19 2.73 33.45
CA ILE A 270 -4.91 2.81 32.18
C ILE A 270 -4.06 3.59 31.19
N PHE A 271 -3.58 2.92 30.16
CA PHE A 271 -2.94 3.59 29.02
C PHE A 271 -3.98 3.89 27.94
N LEU A 272 -3.95 5.11 27.40
CA LEU A 272 -4.63 5.43 26.16
C LEU A 272 -3.63 5.27 25.01
N VAL A 273 -3.86 4.32 24.12
CA VAL A 273 -2.94 3.99 23.02
C VAL A 273 -3.65 4.10 21.67
N ASN A 274 -2.90 4.31 20.60
CA ASN A 274 -3.45 4.15 19.25
C ASN A 274 -3.93 2.71 19.05
N SER A 275 -5.10 2.55 18.43
CA SER A 275 -5.65 1.21 18.19
C SER A 275 -4.76 0.45 17.19
N GLN A 276 -4.36 -0.76 17.58
CA GLN A 276 -3.56 -1.64 16.73
C GLN A 276 -4.41 -2.70 16.02
N HIS A 277 -5.56 -3.02 16.60
CA HIS A 277 -6.39 -4.17 16.25
C HIS A 277 -5.66 -5.51 16.44
N SER A 278 -6.40 -6.52 16.90
CA SER A 278 -5.91 -7.88 17.15
C SER A 278 -4.67 -7.94 18.08
N TRP A 279 -4.71 -7.25 19.23
CA TRP A 279 -3.64 -7.30 20.25
C TRP A 279 -3.25 -8.74 20.63
N ARG A 280 -1.95 -9.03 20.63
CA ARG A 280 -1.34 -10.30 21.04
C ARG A 280 -0.27 -10.08 22.09
N GLU A 281 -0.13 -11.05 22.98
CA GLU A 281 0.94 -11.04 23.99
C GLU A 281 2.31 -10.85 23.32
N GLY A 282 3.12 -9.93 23.87
CA GLY A 282 4.41 -9.55 23.31
C GLY A 282 4.37 -8.36 22.34
N ASP A 283 3.19 -7.87 21.96
CA ASP A 283 3.08 -6.68 21.12
C ASP A 283 3.58 -5.43 21.88
N PRO A 284 4.46 -4.60 21.28
CA PRO A 284 4.82 -3.32 21.86
C PRO A 284 3.65 -2.32 21.72
N PHE A 285 3.50 -1.42 22.68
CA PHE A 285 2.58 -0.30 22.57
C PHE A 285 3.25 1.00 22.99
N GLU A 286 2.75 2.13 22.49
CA GLU A 286 3.18 3.46 22.93
C GLU A 286 1.96 4.24 23.41
N PRO A 287 1.94 4.72 24.66
CA PRO A 287 0.91 5.63 25.14
C PRO A 287 0.82 6.88 24.28
N LEU A 288 -0.37 7.45 24.15
CA LEU A 288 -0.57 8.76 23.53
C LEU A 288 0.30 9.80 24.26
N GLU A 289 1.02 10.64 23.53
CA GLU A 289 1.94 11.63 24.10
C GLU A 289 1.48 13.06 23.77
N LEU A 290 1.21 13.86 24.80
CA LEU A 290 0.84 15.28 24.72
C LEU A 290 1.83 16.13 25.53
N GLY A 291 3.11 16.02 25.16
CA GLY A 291 4.25 16.54 25.94
C GLY A 291 4.65 15.65 27.13
N GLN A 292 3.73 14.79 27.60
CA GLN A 292 3.97 13.65 28.49
C GLN A 292 3.04 12.48 28.07
N GLU A 293 3.39 11.27 28.49
CA GLU A 293 2.57 10.07 28.25
C GLU A 293 1.22 10.17 28.96
N VAL A 294 0.14 9.84 28.25
CA VAL A 294 -1.23 9.84 28.76
C VAL A 294 -1.53 8.47 29.38
N TYR A 295 -1.47 8.41 30.70
CA TYR A 295 -1.96 7.30 31.50
C TYR A 295 -2.55 7.79 32.83
N VAL A 296 -3.42 6.98 33.43
CA VAL A 296 -4.01 7.27 34.76
C VAL A 296 -3.95 6.02 35.62
N ASP A 297 -3.47 6.16 36.86
CA ASP A 297 -3.50 5.10 37.87
C ASP A 297 -4.80 5.24 38.69
N ILE A 298 -5.67 4.23 38.60
CA ILE A 298 -6.98 4.20 39.25
C ILE A 298 -6.98 3.11 40.33
N PRO A 299 -7.10 3.46 41.62
CA PRO A 299 -7.26 2.46 42.68
C PRO A 299 -8.64 1.80 42.57
N PHE A 300 -8.64 0.47 42.55
CA PHE A 300 -9.83 -0.35 42.44
C PHE A 300 -10.08 -1.11 43.75
N ASN A 301 -11.19 -0.77 44.39
CA ASN A 301 -11.55 -1.26 45.73
C ASN A 301 -12.54 -2.44 45.71
N GLY A 302 -12.67 -3.13 44.57
CA GLY A 302 -13.60 -4.26 44.39
C GLY A 302 -15.04 -3.86 44.07
N GLU A 303 -15.29 -2.61 43.70
CA GLU A 303 -16.55 -2.19 43.08
C GLU A 303 -16.74 -2.88 41.72
N PRO A 304 -17.97 -3.14 41.25
CA PRO A 304 -18.16 -3.93 40.02
C PRO A 304 -17.76 -3.19 38.72
N PHE A 305 -17.44 -1.89 38.80
CA PHE A 305 -17.04 -1.08 37.65
C PHE A 305 -16.18 0.14 38.02
N ILE A 306 -15.50 0.70 37.02
CA ILE A 306 -14.78 1.97 37.03
C ILE A 306 -15.35 2.83 35.91
N GLU A 307 -15.70 4.08 36.22
CA GLU A 307 -16.10 5.09 35.25
C GLU A 307 -15.24 6.34 35.47
N GLN A 308 -14.42 6.71 34.49
CA GLN A 308 -13.44 7.77 34.63
C GLN A 308 -13.13 8.45 33.29
N GLU A 309 -13.13 9.78 33.28
CA GLU A 309 -12.58 10.55 32.17
C GLU A 309 -11.04 10.48 32.21
N ILE A 310 -10.45 9.90 31.17
CA ILE A 310 -9.00 9.72 31.01
C ILE A 310 -8.38 10.93 30.32
N LEU A 311 -9.05 11.44 29.28
CA LEU A 311 -8.61 12.62 28.54
C LEU A 311 -9.81 13.44 28.06
N SER A 312 -9.74 14.76 28.27
CA SER A 312 -10.81 15.70 27.94
C SER A 312 -11.00 15.86 26.42
N SER A 313 -12.18 16.34 26.01
CA SER A 313 -12.46 16.55 24.58
C SER A 313 -11.60 17.62 23.92
N SER A 314 -11.05 18.58 24.67
CA SER A 314 -10.17 19.63 24.14
C SER A 314 -8.76 19.14 23.86
N ASP A 315 -8.33 18.07 24.54
CA ASP A 315 -6.97 17.55 24.47
C ASP A 315 -6.90 16.24 23.65
N LEU A 316 -8.03 15.58 23.39
CA LEU A 316 -8.10 14.34 22.63
C LEU A 316 -8.01 14.60 21.12
N PRO A 317 -6.92 14.18 20.46
CA PRO A 317 -6.78 14.37 19.02
C PRO A 317 -7.65 13.39 18.22
N GLN A 318 -7.70 13.62 16.91
CA GLN A 318 -8.31 12.68 15.98
C GLN A 318 -7.53 11.36 15.95
N GLY A 319 -8.24 10.23 15.89
CA GLY A 319 -7.64 8.90 15.79
C GLY A 319 -8.58 7.79 16.24
N ALA A 320 -8.13 6.54 16.14
CA ALA A 320 -8.78 5.42 16.83
C ALA A 320 -7.91 4.97 17.98
N TYR A 321 -8.53 4.72 19.13
CA TYR A 321 -7.81 4.47 20.37
C TYR A 321 -8.33 3.23 21.10
N ASP A 322 -7.43 2.60 21.83
CA ASP A 322 -7.71 1.51 22.76
C ASP A 322 -7.29 1.87 24.18
N TYR A 323 -7.98 1.24 25.14
CA TYR A 323 -7.58 1.25 26.54
C TYR A 323 -6.83 -0.04 26.87
N ILE A 324 -5.61 0.08 27.36
CA ILE A 324 -4.89 -1.03 27.99
C ILE A 324 -4.98 -0.82 29.50
N ALA A 325 -5.74 -1.67 30.18
CA ALA A 325 -5.86 -1.67 31.63
C ALA A 325 -4.90 -2.70 32.24
N ARG A 326 -3.83 -2.21 32.86
CA ARG A 326 -2.81 -3.03 33.52
C ARG A 326 -2.96 -3.02 35.03
N PRO A 327 -3.09 -4.17 35.70
CA PRO A 327 -2.95 -4.21 37.16
C PRO A 327 -1.47 -3.97 37.53
N VAL A 328 -1.20 -2.96 38.37
CA VAL A 328 0.16 -2.56 38.76
C VAL A 328 0.43 -2.77 40.26
N SER A 329 1.67 -3.18 40.56
CA SER A 329 2.28 -3.29 41.87
C SER A 329 3.54 -2.41 41.91
N TYR A 330 3.49 -1.31 42.66
CA TYR A 330 4.59 -0.34 42.70
C TYR A 330 5.94 -1.01 43.05
N GLY A 331 6.94 -0.82 42.18
CA GLY A 331 8.30 -1.37 42.34
C GLY A 331 8.58 -2.67 41.57
N VAL A 332 7.65 -3.13 40.71
CA VAL A 332 7.86 -4.25 39.79
C VAL A 332 8.24 -3.72 38.41
N ASP A 333 9.45 -4.04 37.94
CA ASP A 333 9.98 -3.55 36.66
C ASP A 333 9.12 -3.99 35.46
N GLU A 334 8.47 -5.15 35.52
CA GLU A 334 7.58 -5.66 34.46
C GLU A 334 6.38 -4.74 34.22
N ASP A 335 5.88 -4.04 35.24
CA ASP A 335 4.71 -3.17 35.15
C ASP A 335 5.00 -1.90 34.33
N GLU A 336 6.27 -1.51 34.28
CA GLU A 336 6.77 -0.35 33.53
C GLU A 336 7.14 -0.70 32.07
N THR A 337 7.06 -1.99 31.68
CA THR A 337 7.35 -2.40 30.30
C THR A 337 6.22 -1.99 29.36
N LYS A 338 6.54 -1.44 28.18
CA LYS A 338 5.54 -1.06 27.18
C LYS A 338 5.24 -2.20 26.20
N VAL A 339 5.02 -3.38 26.75
CA VAL A 339 4.74 -4.61 26.01
C VAL A 339 3.45 -5.19 26.57
N PHE A 340 2.50 -5.49 25.71
CA PHE A 340 1.23 -6.08 26.08
C PHE A 340 1.44 -7.50 26.63
N CYS A 341 0.89 -7.78 27.81
CA CYS A 341 1.10 -9.03 28.54
C CYS A 341 -0.22 -9.71 28.94
N ASP A 342 -0.13 -10.94 29.45
CA ASP A 342 -1.28 -11.79 29.78
C ASP A 342 -2.25 -11.20 30.83
N LYS A 343 -1.74 -10.41 31.77
CA LYS A 343 -2.53 -9.73 32.80
C LYS A 343 -3.21 -8.44 32.34
N ASP A 344 -2.89 -7.94 31.14
CA ASP A 344 -3.51 -6.73 30.60
C ASP A 344 -4.91 -7.03 30.08
N VAL A 345 -5.84 -6.10 30.31
CA VAL A 345 -7.18 -6.14 29.74
C VAL A 345 -7.27 -5.08 28.63
N VAL A 346 -7.75 -5.49 27.45
CA VAL A 346 -7.90 -4.62 26.26
C VAL A 346 -9.06 -5.11 25.39
N THR A 347 -9.72 -4.21 24.67
CA THR A 347 -10.58 -4.58 23.53
C THR A 347 -9.70 -5.00 22.36
N ARG A 348 -9.69 -6.29 22.02
CA ARG A 348 -8.65 -6.83 21.14
C ARG A 348 -8.84 -6.52 19.67
N LYS A 349 -9.98 -6.79 19.04
CA LYS A 349 -10.14 -6.75 17.56
C LYS A 349 -10.85 -5.50 17.05
N THR A 350 -11.53 -4.77 17.91
CA THR A 350 -12.22 -3.52 17.56
C THR A 350 -11.65 -2.36 18.36
N PRO A 351 -11.55 -1.16 17.76
CA PRO A 351 -11.14 0.02 18.49
C PRO A 351 -12.16 0.34 19.59
N SER A 352 -11.66 0.77 20.74
CA SER A 352 -12.50 1.18 21.86
C SER A 352 -13.22 2.50 21.57
N MET A 353 -12.58 3.40 20.82
CA MET A 353 -13.18 4.63 20.30
C MET A 353 -12.58 5.07 18.97
N VAL A 354 -13.35 5.85 18.20
CA VAL A 354 -12.92 6.53 16.97
C VAL A 354 -13.29 8.02 17.05
N VAL A 355 -12.28 8.87 17.14
CA VAL A 355 -12.38 10.33 17.11
C VAL A 355 -12.19 10.79 15.68
N ARG A 356 -13.23 11.38 15.09
CA ARG A 356 -13.30 11.76 13.68
C ARG A 356 -13.32 13.27 13.47
N LYS A 357 -12.99 13.73 12.27
CA LYS A 357 -13.16 15.15 11.92
C LYS A 357 -14.65 15.51 11.86
N PRO A 358 -15.01 16.80 12.10
CA PRO A 358 -16.39 17.26 11.98
C PRO A 358 -16.98 16.99 10.59
N PHE A 359 -18.19 16.44 10.53
CA PHE A 359 -18.91 16.27 9.27
C PHE A 359 -19.54 17.60 8.84
N ALA A 360 -19.00 18.24 7.80
CA ALA A 360 -19.47 19.56 7.37
C ALA A 360 -20.48 19.48 6.21
N PHE A 361 -21.77 19.63 6.50
CA PHE A 361 -22.85 19.68 5.50
C PHE A 361 -22.75 20.88 4.52
N ASN A 362 -22.18 22.02 4.95
CA ASN A 362 -22.37 23.32 4.29
C ASN A 362 -21.09 24.17 4.06
N SER A 363 -19.90 23.56 4.03
CA SER A 363 -18.68 24.34 3.72
C SER A 363 -18.09 23.91 2.39
N ALA A 364 -17.58 24.89 1.66
CA ALA A 364 -17.38 24.81 0.22
C ALA A 364 -16.31 23.82 -0.29
N ILE A 365 -15.64 23.00 0.52
CA ILE A 365 -15.68 21.51 0.59
C ILE A 365 -14.77 21.17 1.80
N LYS A 366 -15.36 20.96 2.98
CA LYS A 366 -14.71 20.20 4.06
C LYS A 366 -15.27 18.78 4.02
N ASP A 367 -14.37 17.83 3.84
CA ASP A 367 -14.52 16.40 4.09
C ASP A 367 -15.85 15.77 3.60
N SER A 368 -16.01 15.77 2.27
CA SER A 368 -17.09 15.06 1.58
C SER A 368 -17.02 13.54 1.82
N GLN A 369 -18.14 12.85 1.60
CA GLN A 369 -18.36 11.39 1.75
C GLN A 369 -17.57 10.50 0.76
N LEU A 370 -16.41 10.97 0.33
CA LEU A 370 -15.46 10.23 -0.47
C LEU A 370 -14.54 9.51 0.50
N ASN A 371 -14.54 8.18 0.41
CA ASN A 371 -13.56 7.42 1.17
C ASN A 371 -12.23 7.50 0.43
N VAL A 372 -11.46 8.55 0.73
CA VAL A 372 -10.08 8.71 0.26
C VAL A 372 -9.10 7.81 1.02
N TRP A 373 -9.56 7.16 2.10
CA TRP A 373 -8.77 6.23 2.86
C TRP A 373 -8.90 4.81 2.28
N PRO A 374 -7.80 4.06 2.17
CA PRO A 374 -7.85 2.66 1.82
C PRO A 374 -8.89 1.91 2.67
N CYS A 375 -9.88 1.29 2.05
CA CYS A 375 -10.75 0.30 2.71
C CYS A 375 -10.37 -1.14 2.37
N THR A 376 -9.28 -1.31 1.61
CA THR A 376 -8.71 -2.61 1.26
C THR A 376 -7.36 -2.81 1.93
N GLY A 377 -7.01 -4.06 2.21
CA GLY A 377 -5.71 -4.38 2.78
C GLY A 377 -5.40 -5.88 2.81
N LYS A 378 -4.31 -6.22 3.48
CA LYS A 378 -3.74 -7.56 3.58
C LYS A 378 -3.41 -7.91 5.03
N LYS A 379 -3.66 -9.17 5.42
CA LYS A 379 -3.24 -9.70 6.72
C LYS A 379 -1.72 -9.92 6.76
N ARG A 380 -1.13 -9.82 7.95
CA ARG A 380 0.31 -10.00 8.22
C ARG A 380 0.53 -10.98 9.36
N GLY A 381 1.70 -11.64 9.37
CA GLY A 381 2.09 -12.57 10.44
C GLY A 381 2.57 -11.90 11.73
N ALA A 382 2.81 -10.59 11.72
CA ALA A 382 3.31 -9.80 12.85
C ALA A 382 2.67 -8.41 12.87
N SER A 383 2.67 -7.75 14.03
CA SER A 383 2.08 -6.42 14.22
C SER A 383 2.64 -5.35 13.24
N PRO A 384 1.80 -4.41 12.75
CA PRO A 384 0.34 -4.51 12.75
C PRO A 384 -0.11 -5.69 11.89
N TYR A 385 -1.07 -6.48 12.41
CA TYR A 385 -1.54 -7.73 11.79
C TYR A 385 -2.41 -7.50 10.55
N PHE A 386 -2.74 -6.25 10.26
CA PHE A 386 -3.39 -5.79 9.06
C PHE A 386 -2.64 -4.59 8.49
N LEU A 387 -2.46 -4.56 7.18
CA LEU A 387 -1.91 -3.43 6.47
C LEU A 387 -2.89 -3.02 5.38
N PHE A 388 -3.49 -1.83 5.56
CA PHE A 388 -4.21 -1.14 4.50
C PHE A 388 -3.30 -0.96 3.29
N SER A 389 -3.78 -1.34 2.12
CA SER A 389 -3.03 -1.30 0.87
C SER A 389 -3.98 -1.24 -0.32
N ASN A 390 -3.57 -0.50 -1.34
CA ASN A 390 -4.31 -0.35 -2.60
C ASN A 390 -3.60 -1.06 -3.77
N THR A 391 -2.57 -1.87 -3.47
CA THR A 391 -1.80 -2.61 -4.48
C THR A 391 -1.58 -4.05 -4.02
N PHE A 392 -1.99 -4.99 -4.86
CA PHE A 392 -1.96 -6.42 -4.60
C PHE A 392 -1.30 -7.18 -5.75
N GLU A 393 -0.56 -8.23 -5.41
CA GLU A 393 -0.05 -9.18 -6.41
C GLU A 393 -1.18 -10.10 -6.88
N PRO A 394 -1.15 -10.57 -8.14
CA PRO A 394 -2.04 -11.61 -8.61
C PRO A 394 -2.03 -12.85 -7.69
N GLY A 395 -3.21 -13.28 -7.27
CA GLY A 395 -3.42 -14.45 -6.41
C GLY A 395 -3.43 -14.13 -4.90
N GLN A 396 -3.26 -12.88 -4.50
CA GLN A 396 -3.40 -12.49 -3.08
C GLN A 396 -4.86 -12.38 -2.66
N ASP A 397 -5.11 -12.68 -1.39
CA ASP A 397 -6.38 -12.35 -0.74
C ASP A 397 -6.47 -10.85 -0.48
N ILE A 398 -7.59 -10.26 -0.86
CA ILE A 398 -7.93 -8.86 -0.58
C ILE A 398 -8.94 -8.84 0.54
N TYR A 399 -8.66 -8.08 1.58
CA TYR A 399 -9.53 -7.90 2.73
C TYR A 399 -10.14 -6.51 2.72
N PHE A 400 -11.38 -6.40 3.19
CA PHE A 400 -12.08 -5.14 3.43
C PHE A 400 -12.03 -4.77 4.91
N GLY A 401 -11.80 -3.50 5.20
CA GLY A 401 -11.96 -2.90 6.52
C GLY A 401 -12.37 -1.45 6.36
N LEU A 402 -13.18 -0.95 7.29
CA LEU A 402 -13.65 0.43 7.24
C LEU A 402 -13.31 1.11 8.56
N GLN A 403 -12.50 2.16 8.53
CA GLN A 403 -12.19 2.99 9.69
C GLN A 403 -12.17 4.46 9.26
N PRO A 404 -13.36 5.06 9.15
CA PRO A 404 -13.50 6.27 8.37
C PRO A 404 -13.23 7.50 9.24
N GLU A 405 -12.33 8.37 8.77
CA GLU A 405 -11.93 9.57 9.51
C GLU A 405 -12.99 10.69 9.48
N VAL A 406 -13.94 10.61 8.55
CA VAL A 406 -15.07 11.53 8.39
C VAL A 406 -16.26 10.72 7.89
N LEU A 407 -17.45 10.85 8.48
CA LEU A 407 -18.67 10.27 7.92
C LEU A 407 -19.94 11.05 8.20
N SER A 408 -20.91 10.86 7.32
CA SER A 408 -22.27 11.36 7.52
C SER A 408 -22.89 10.70 8.75
N PRO A 409 -23.47 11.48 9.68
CA PRO A 409 -24.31 10.92 10.75
C PRO A 409 -25.48 10.06 10.22
N ASN A 410 -25.93 10.27 8.98
CA ASN A 410 -27.10 9.57 8.41
C ASN A 410 -26.90 8.07 8.20
N VAL A 411 -25.64 7.61 8.13
CA VAL A 411 -25.30 6.20 7.89
C VAL A 411 -25.01 5.42 9.17
N ASN A 412 -24.91 6.10 10.32
CA ASN A 412 -24.62 5.45 11.61
C ASN A 412 -25.66 4.39 11.97
N GLY A 413 -25.19 3.21 12.38
CA GLY A 413 -26.05 2.09 12.78
C GLY A 413 -26.81 1.43 11.64
N ARG A 414 -26.38 1.56 10.37
CA ARG A 414 -26.93 0.84 9.22
C ARG A 414 -26.07 -0.37 8.85
N LEU A 415 -26.67 -1.38 8.21
CA LEU A 415 -25.89 -2.39 7.48
C LEU A 415 -25.22 -1.75 6.26
N ALA A 416 -24.16 -2.38 5.78
CA ALA A 416 -23.44 -1.95 4.60
C ALA A 416 -23.25 -3.12 3.63
N ALA A 417 -23.64 -2.92 2.37
CA ALA A 417 -23.35 -3.82 1.27
C ALA A 417 -22.05 -3.40 0.57
N ILE A 418 -21.14 -4.34 0.36
CA ILE A 418 -19.79 -4.07 -0.15
C ILE A 418 -19.67 -4.55 -1.59
N HIS A 419 -19.73 -3.60 -2.52
CA HIS A 419 -19.57 -3.82 -3.95
C HIS A 419 -18.10 -3.66 -4.33
N THR A 420 -17.54 -4.65 -5.03
CA THR A 420 -16.26 -4.52 -5.73
C THR A 420 -16.52 -4.57 -7.23
N PHE A 421 -15.96 -3.65 -7.99
CA PHE A 421 -16.21 -3.55 -9.43
C PHE A 421 -15.00 -2.99 -10.18
N VAL A 422 -14.96 -3.14 -11.50
CA VAL A 422 -13.88 -2.58 -12.33
C VAL A 422 -13.91 -1.06 -12.23
N HIS A 423 -12.74 -0.44 -12.09
CA HIS A 423 -12.63 1.00 -11.89
C HIS A 423 -13.42 1.80 -12.93
N ARG A 424 -14.22 2.75 -12.44
CA ARG A 424 -15.02 3.64 -13.29
C ARG A 424 -14.40 5.04 -13.32
N PRO A 425 -13.98 5.54 -14.49
CA PRO A 425 -13.43 6.89 -14.59
C PRO A 425 -14.51 7.93 -14.29
N LEU A 426 -14.08 9.11 -13.84
CA LEU A 426 -14.96 10.22 -13.41
C LEU A 426 -16.07 10.56 -14.40
N GLN A 427 -15.78 10.60 -15.71
CA GLN A 427 -16.79 10.97 -16.72
C GLN A 427 -17.97 9.99 -16.77
N ALA A 428 -17.75 8.72 -16.40
CA ALA A 428 -18.82 7.73 -16.40
C ALA A 428 -19.77 7.93 -15.19
N TRP A 429 -19.25 8.38 -14.05
CA TRP A 429 -20.07 8.71 -12.86
C TRP A 429 -21.07 9.84 -13.12
N ALA A 430 -20.78 10.77 -14.04
CA ALA A 430 -21.69 11.87 -14.36
C ALA A 430 -22.99 11.41 -15.06
N THR A 431 -23.03 10.17 -15.58
CA THR A 431 -24.16 9.65 -16.37
C THR A 431 -24.84 8.44 -15.75
N ASP A 432 -24.09 7.64 -15.00
CA ASP A 432 -24.58 6.41 -14.39
C ASP A 432 -23.94 6.20 -13.02
N HIS A 433 -24.79 6.12 -12.01
CA HIS A 433 -24.41 5.90 -10.62
C HIS A 433 -24.59 4.43 -10.20
N SER A 434 -25.20 3.60 -11.04
CA SER A 434 -25.40 2.18 -10.75
C SER A 434 -24.08 1.42 -10.78
N VAL A 435 -23.93 0.43 -9.90
CA VAL A 435 -22.76 -0.44 -9.86
C VAL A 435 -23.14 -1.89 -10.08
N GLN A 436 -22.22 -2.64 -10.67
CA GLN A 436 -22.33 -4.08 -10.83
C GLN A 436 -21.14 -4.72 -10.13
N ASN A 437 -21.42 -5.42 -9.03
CA ASN A 437 -20.43 -6.22 -8.32
C ASN A 437 -19.82 -7.26 -9.25
N LEU A 438 -18.54 -7.58 -9.07
CA LEU A 438 -17.85 -8.56 -9.91
C LEU A 438 -18.55 -9.92 -9.87
N THR A 439 -18.69 -10.56 -11.04
CA THR A 439 -19.30 -11.89 -11.18
C THR A 439 -18.53 -12.97 -10.42
N VAL A 440 -17.20 -12.85 -10.33
CA VAL A 440 -16.38 -13.77 -9.52
C VAL A 440 -16.70 -13.69 -8.02
N LEU A 441 -17.36 -12.62 -7.58
CA LEU A 441 -17.84 -12.40 -6.21
C LEU A 441 -19.36 -12.56 -6.09
N GLY A 442 -20.01 -13.17 -7.10
CA GLY A 442 -21.44 -13.51 -7.07
C GLY A 442 -22.41 -12.43 -7.56
N ASP A 443 -21.93 -11.38 -8.23
CA ASP A 443 -22.72 -10.24 -8.75
C ASP A 443 -23.52 -9.51 -7.66
N ASN A 444 -24.45 -8.62 -8.06
CA ASN A 444 -25.27 -7.82 -7.13
C ASN A 444 -26.21 -8.69 -6.28
N ALA A 445 -26.63 -9.86 -6.78
CA ALA A 445 -27.50 -10.77 -6.05
C ALA A 445 -26.85 -11.31 -4.77
N ASN A 446 -25.51 -11.38 -4.73
CA ASN A 446 -24.74 -12.01 -3.66
C ASN A 446 -23.69 -11.08 -3.02
N VAL A 447 -23.87 -9.76 -3.14
CA VAL A 447 -22.99 -8.77 -2.54
C VAL A 447 -22.83 -9.01 -1.03
N GLN A 448 -21.60 -8.94 -0.52
CA GLN A 448 -21.34 -9.12 0.92
C GLN A 448 -22.03 -8.03 1.74
N ILE A 449 -22.56 -8.38 2.92
CA ILE A 449 -23.31 -7.47 3.79
C ILE A 449 -22.74 -7.56 5.21
N VAL A 450 -22.37 -6.42 5.77
CA VAL A 450 -21.74 -6.30 7.09
C VAL A 450 -22.53 -5.39 8.02
N LYS A 451 -22.31 -5.56 9.33
CA LYS A 451 -22.76 -4.63 10.36
C LYS A 451 -21.55 -3.85 10.91
N PRO A 452 -21.38 -2.56 10.57
CA PRO A 452 -20.41 -1.68 11.23
C PRO A 452 -20.68 -1.54 12.72
N GLN A 453 -19.66 -1.19 13.50
CA GLN A 453 -19.77 -0.86 14.91
C GLN A 453 -20.66 0.36 15.10
N THR A 454 -21.68 0.20 15.93
CA THR A 454 -22.64 1.27 16.25
C THR A 454 -21.90 2.45 16.88
N GLY A 455 -22.10 3.66 16.35
CA GLY A 455 -21.46 4.89 16.83
C GLY A 455 -20.13 5.26 16.18
N SER A 456 -19.40 4.30 15.58
CA SER A 456 -18.07 4.56 14.98
C SER A 456 -17.97 4.16 13.51
N LEU A 457 -18.95 3.45 12.96
CA LEU A 457 -18.98 2.94 11.57
C LEU A 457 -17.75 2.11 11.18
N TYR A 458 -17.01 1.65 12.20
CA TYR A 458 -15.87 0.76 12.03
C TYR A 458 -16.34 -0.62 11.57
N VAL A 459 -15.70 -1.19 10.55
CA VAL A 459 -15.92 -2.57 10.11
C VAL A 459 -14.61 -3.34 10.32
N PRO A 460 -14.61 -4.40 11.16
CA PRO A 460 -13.46 -5.29 11.33
C PRO A 460 -13.01 -5.92 10.02
N PHE A 461 -11.73 -6.25 9.93
CA PHE A 461 -11.13 -6.77 8.71
C PHE A 461 -11.72 -8.13 8.31
N GLN A 462 -12.28 -8.21 7.12
CA GLN A 462 -12.89 -9.43 6.58
C GLN A 462 -12.48 -9.68 5.13
N LEU A 463 -12.59 -10.92 4.68
CA LEU A 463 -12.19 -11.31 3.33
C LEU A 463 -13.15 -10.69 2.28
N LEU A 464 -12.62 -9.88 1.37
CA LEU A 464 -13.39 -9.27 0.29
C LEU A 464 -13.31 -10.09 -1.00
N TRP A 465 -12.09 -10.45 -1.40
CA TRP A 465 -11.82 -11.19 -2.63
C TRP A 465 -10.68 -12.20 -2.39
N PRO A 466 -11.00 -13.51 -2.24
CA PRO A 466 -10.00 -14.58 -2.12
C PRO A 466 -9.24 -14.81 -3.43
N GLY A 467 -7.92 -14.98 -3.33
CA GLY A 467 -7.07 -15.41 -4.44
C GLY A 467 -7.21 -14.55 -5.70
N ALA A 468 -7.23 -13.22 -5.56
CA ALA A 468 -7.58 -12.29 -6.63
C ALA A 468 -6.51 -12.28 -7.74
N SER A 469 -6.74 -13.01 -8.83
CA SER A 469 -5.73 -13.27 -9.87
C SER A 469 -5.82 -12.36 -11.11
N SER A 470 -6.94 -11.66 -11.28
CA SER A 470 -7.17 -10.83 -12.47
C SER A 470 -6.43 -9.50 -12.34
N GLU A 471 -5.36 -9.29 -13.12
CA GLU A 471 -4.70 -7.98 -13.19
C GLU A 471 -5.70 -6.90 -13.65
N GLY A 472 -5.69 -5.76 -12.97
CA GLY A 472 -6.65 -4.69 -13.23
C GLY A 472 -6.68 -3.61 -12.16
N VAL A 473 -7.57 -2.64 -12.39
CA VAL A 473 -7.88 -1.55 -11.47
C VAL A 473 -9.35 -1.66 -11.07
N TYR A 474 -9.63 -1.49 -9.79
CA TYR A 474 -10.92 -1.80 -9.18
C TYR A 474 -11.33 -0.74 -8.17
N ASP A 475 -12.63 -0.60 -7.95
CA ASP A 475 -13.22 0.29 -6.96
C ASP A 475 -14.04 -0.51 -5.94
N VAL A 476 -14.24 0.09 -4.77
CA VAL A 476 -15.10 -0.44 -3.71
C VAL A 476 -16.18 0.58 -3.38
N LEU A 477 -17.45 0.18 -3.47
CA LEU A 477 -18.59 0.95 -2.97
C LEU A 477 -19.15 0.27 -1.72
N VAL A 478 -19.30 1.06 -0.66
CA VAL A 478 -20.03 0.73 0.56
C VAL A 478 -21.42 1.36 0.44
N ASP A 479 -22.44 0.54 0.23
CA ASP A 479 -23.83 0.92 0.04
C ASP A 479 -24.61 0.71 1.35
N PHE A 480 -25.12 1.79 1.97
CA PHE A 480 -25.90 1.73 3.21
C PHE A 480 -27.41 1.62 2.99
N GLY A 481 -27.85 1.31 1.76
CA GLY A 481 -29.21 0.93 1.41
C GLY A 481 -30.22 2.08 1.37
N ALA A 482 -31.42 1.77 0.89
CA ALA A 482 -32.46 2.76 0.63
C ALA A 482 -33.27 3.19 1.88
N ASP A 483 -33.34 2.35 2.91
CA ASP A 483 -34.29 2.49 4.03
C ASP A 483 -33.88 3.53 5.10
N SER A 484 -34.84 3.90 5.95
CA SER A 484 -34.63 4.82 7.09
C SER A 484 -33.90 4.15 8.26
N ILE A 485 -33.11 4.94 8.98
CA ILE A 485 -32.35 4.57 10.19
C ILE A 485 -33.21 3.74 11.17
N GLY A 486 -32.64 2.66 11.72
CA GLY A 486 -33.15 1.99 12.92
C GLY A 486 -33.52 0.51 12.77
N ASN A 487 -33.92 0.04 11.58
CA ASN A 487 -34.33 -1.37 11.41
C ASN A 487 -33.43 -2.12 10.42
N LEU A 488 -32.47 -2.88 10.96
CA LEU A 488 -31.51 -3.65 10.16
C LEU A 488 -32.16 -4.80 9.38
N LYS A 489 -33.33 -5.29 9.80
CA LYS A 489 -34.03 -6.40 9.15
C LYS A 489 -34.47 -6.09 7.72
N ASN A 490 -34.82 -4.84 7.45
CA ASN A 490 -35.40 -4.45 6.17
C ASN A 490 -34.36 -4.01 5.15
N PHE A 491 -33.07 -4.01 5.52
CA PHE A 491 -31.99 -3.52 4.69
C PHE A 491 -32.03 -4.11 3.28
N SER A 492 -32.14 -3.23 2.29
CA SER A 492 -31.95 -3.54 0.88
C SER A 492 -30.86 -2.64 0.29
N PRO A 493 -29.81 -3.21 -0.30
CA PRO A 493 -28.86 -2.46 -1.12
C PRO A 493 -29.59 -1.75 -2.27
N ASN A 494 -29.16 -0.55 -2.63
CA ASN A 494 -29.65 0.17 -3.80
C ASN A 494 -28.80 -0.13 -5.06
N HIS A 495 -27.60 -0.72 -4.88
CA HIS A 495 -26.63 -0.99 -5.94
C HIS A 495 -26.23 0.26 -6.74
N ALA A 496 -26.18 1.41 -6.09
CA ALA A 496 -25.82 2.68 -6.71
C ALA A 496 -25.05 3.58 -5.75
N PHE A 497 -24.10 4.34 -6.29
CA PHE A 497 -23.45 5.39 -5.52
C PHE A 497 -24.41 6.58 -5.33
N GLU A 498 -25.01 6.63 -4.15
CA GLU A 498 -25.65 7.81 -3.59
C GLU A 498 -24.64 8.47 -2.64
N GLN A 499 -24.27 9.73 -2.91
CA GLN A 499 -23.80 10.62 -1.83
C GLN A 499 -24.90 10.63 -0.74
N ASP A 500 -24.77 11.09 0.49
CA ASP A 500 -25.77 10.86 1.57
C ASP A 500 -25.91 9.42 2.11
N LYS A 501 -25.79 8.37 1.28
CA LYS A 501 -25.96 6.95 1.71
C LYS A 501 -24.90 5.96 1.22
N GLY A 502 -23.80 6.43 0.65
CA GLY A 502 -22.76 5.57 0.10
C GLY A 502 -21.37 6.13 0.33
N LEU A 503 -20.39 5.23 0.46
CA LEU A 503 -18.98 5.58 0.47
C LEU A 503 -18.27 4.86 -0.65
N ILE A 504 -17.55 5.62 -1.46
CA ILE A 504 -16.80 5.07 -2.58
C ILE A 504 -15.31 5.28 -2.38
N HIS A 505 -14.57 4.19 -2.49
CA HIS A 505 -13.12 4.15 -2.61
C HIS A 505 -12.81 3.80 -4.06
N GLY A 506 -12.45 4.81 -4.85
CA GLY A 506 -12.42 4.65 -6.31
C GLY A 506 -12.85 5.85 -7.14
N PHE A 507 -13.43 6.88 -6.51
CA PHE A 507 -14.14 7.92 -7.26
C PHE A 507 -13.24 8.76 -8.17
N PHE A 508 -12.12 9.27 -7.63
CA PHE A 508 -11.16 10.07 -8.39
C PHE A 508 -10.00 9.27 -8.96
N GLN A 509 -9.66 8.16 -8.32
CA GLN A 509 -8.55 7.27 -8.63
C GLN A 509 -8.99 5.86 -8.29
N PRO A 510 -8.42 4.84 -8.96
CA PRO A 510 -8.70 3.45 -8.63
C PRO A 510 -8.64 3.18 -7.12
N GLY A 511 -9.68 2.54 -6.58
CA GLY A 511 -9.70 2.14 -5.18
C GLY A 511 -8.52 1.21 -4.87
N PHE A 512 -8.34 0.16 -5.67
CA PHE A 512 -7.15 -0.68 -5.58
C PHE A 512 -6.77 -1.27 -6.93
N ARG A 513 -5.59 -1.88 -6.99
CA ARG A 513 -5.02 -2.46 -8.19
C ARG A 513 -4.48 -3.86 -7.92
N ILE A 514 -4.71 -4.76 -8.85
CA ILE A 514 -4.02 -6.05 -8.90
C ILE A 514 -2.99 -5.94 -10.02
N ILE A 515 -1.72 -5.93 -9.66
CA ILE A 515 -0.59 -5.70 -10.55
C ILE A 515 0.64 -6.41 -10.01
N GLN A 516 1.47 -6.97 -10.89
CA GLN A 516 2.72 -7.61 -10.49
C GLN A 516 3.72 -6.60 -9.91
N ASP A 517 4.49 -7.01 -8.92
CA ASP A 517 5.55 -6.19 -8.34
C ASP A 517 6.75 -6.18 -9.31
N PRO A 518 7.18 -5.02 -9.83
CA PRO A 518 8.29 -4.97 -10.77
C PRO A 518 9.63 -5.34 -10.12
N GLY A 519 9.75 -5.32 -8.79
CA GLY A 519 10.94 -5.74 -8.04
C GLY A 519 10.98 -7.22 -7.63
N LEU A 520 9.87 -7.95 -7.83
CA LEU A 520 9.78 -9.40 -7.57
C LEU A 520 9.48 -10.22 -8.82
N SER A 521 8.74 -9.65 -9.77
CA SER A 521 8.37 -10.31 -11.02
C SER A 521 9.60 -10.69 -11.85
N THR A 522 9.51 -11.84 -12.52
CA THR A 522 10.52 -12.33 -13.46
C THR A 522 9.81 -12.93 -14.67
N ARG A 523 10.39 -12.74 -15.86
CA ARG A 523 9.96 -13.34 -17.13
C ARG A 523 10.73 -14.62 -17.46
N PHE A 524 11.97 -14.70 -16.95
CA PHE A 524 12.86 -15.82 -17.14
C PHE A 524 13.17 -16.45 -15.79
N GLN A 525 13.15 -17.78 -15.77
CA GLN A 525 13.47 -18.55 -14.57
C GLN A 525 14.96 -18.40 -14.21
N TYR A 526 15.84 -18.32 -15.21
CA TYR A 526 17.29 -18.27 -15.03
C TYR A 526 17.90 -17.01 -15.66
N ALA A 527 19.00 -16.55 -15.07
CA ALA A 527 19.93 -15.62 -15.67
C ALA A 527 21.30 -16.30 -15.81
N GLY A 528 21.94 -16.08 -16.95
CA GLY A 528 23.36 -16.36 -17.12
C GLY A 528 24.20 -15.14 -16.76
N SER A 529 25.48 -15.34 -16.47
CA SER A 529 26.40 -14.23 -16.18
C SER A 529 27.83 -14.52 -16.57
N TYR A 530 28.58 -13.48 -16.94
CA TYR A 530 30.02 -13.57 -17.14
C TYR A 530 30.72 -12.25 -16.79
N HIS A 531 32.00 -12.34 -16.46
CA HIS A 531 32.89 -11.21 -16.32
C HIS A 531 33.75 -11.08 -17.58
N TYR A 532 33.99 -9.85 -18.03
CA TYR A 532 34.96 -9.58 -19.09
C TYR A 532 36.07 -8.67 -18.58
N PHE A 533 37.25 -8.87 -19.16
CA PHE A 533 38.41 -8.00 -19.02
C PHE A 533 39.14 -8.03 -20.37
N GLU A 534 39.11 -6.91 -21.08
CA GLU A 534 39.71 -6.81 -22.41
C GLU A 534 41.11 -6.18 -22.31
N ASP A 535 41.17 -4.86 -22.35
CA ASP A 535 42.40 -4.07 -22.31
C ASP A 535 42.22 -2.81 -21.46
N CYS A 536 43.27 -1.98 -21.41
CA CYS A 536 43.15 -0.62 -20.89
C CYS A 536 42.91 0.37 -22.03
N ILE A 537 41.94 1.26 -21.85
CA ILE A 537 41.68 2.37 -22.76
C ILE A 537 42.03 3.71 -22.12
N SER A 538 42.44 4.68 -22.94
CA SER A 538 42.62 6.07 -22.51
C SER A 538 41.39 6.88 -22.87
N VAL A 539 40.74 7.48 -21.88
CA VAL A 539 39.58 8.35 -22.09
C VAL A 539 39.94 9.77 -21.67
N THR A 540 39.76 10.72 -22.58
CA THR A 540 40.06 12.13 -22.30
C THR A 540 38.96 12.75 -21.45
N ASP A 541 39.39 13.32 -20.34
CA ASP A 541 38.56 14.09 -19.42
C ASP A 541 38.52 15.57 -19.82
N ASP A 542 37.74 16.28 -19.04
CA ASP A 542 37.35 17.67 -19.13
C ASP A 542 38.48 18.70 -18.99
N ASP A 543 39.53 18.33 -18.26
CA ASP A 543 40.76 19.11 -18.09
C ASP A 543 41.78 18.85 -19.23
N GLY A 544 41.40 18.04 -20.21
CA GLY A 544 42.26 17.60 -21.32
C GLY A 544 43.22 16.47 -20.94
N MET A 545 43.22 16.02 -19.69
CA MET A 545 44.02 14.89 -19.23
C MET A 545 43.36 13.58 -19.67
N SER A 546 44.17 12.58 -20.01
CA SER A 546 43.66 11.26 -20.36
C SER A 546 43.76 10.32 -19.17
N GLU A 547 42.63 9.75 -18.78
CA GLU A 547 42.55 8.71 -17.76
C GLU A 547 42.69 7.34 -18.42
N ARG A 548 43.66 6.55 -17.96
CA ARG A 548 43.82 5.15 -18.40
C ARG A 548 42.99 4.25 -17.49
N VAL A 549 42.03 3.52 -18.07
CA VAL A 549 41.04 2.72 -17.34
C VAL A 549 40.97 1.31 -17.92
N GLU A 550 40.85 0.30 -17.06
CA GLU A 550 40.60 -1.09 -17.45
C GLU A 550 39.17 -1.25 -17.97
N ARG A 551 39.01 -1.72 -19.21
CA ARG A 551 37.70 -2.10 -19.76
C ARG A 551 37.30 -3.47 -19.23
N LYS A 552 36.69 -3.46 -18.05
CA LYS A 552 36.14 -4.65 -17.40
C LYS A 552 34.76 -4.40 -16.81
N GLY A 553 34.00 -5.46 -16.65
CA GLY A 553 32.66 -5.39 -16.09
C GLY A 553 32.05 -6.77 -15.90
N VAL A 554 30.82 -6.78 -15.42
CA VAL A 554 30.00 -7.99 -15.28
C VAL A 554 28.75 -7.84 -16.14
N VAL A 555 28.36 -8.92 -16.79
CA VAL A 555 27.18 -9.02 -17.65
C VAL A 555 26.28 -10.10 -17.08
N TYR A 556 24.99 -9.79 -16.97
CA TYR A 556 23.91 -10.75 -16.75
C TYR A 556 22.97 -10.73 -17.95
N PHE A 557 22.44 -11.89 -18.31
CA PHE A 557 21.58 -12.02 -19.48
C PHE A 557 20.51 -13.11 -19.26
N PRO A 558 19.34 -13.01 -19.91
CA PRO A 558 18.30 -14.04 -19.84
C PRO A 558 18.83 -15.40 -20.31
N ALA A 559 18.57 -16.49 -19.57
CA ALA A 559 19.05 -17.83 -19.92
C ALA A 559 17.95 -18.89 -19.87
N ASP A 560 18.09 -19.92 -20.70
CA ASP A 560 17.13 -21.04 -20.78
C ASP A 560 17.42 -22.14 -19.72
N PHE A 561 18.58 -22.08 -19.05
CA PHE A 561 18.99 -23.04 -18.02
C PHE A 561 19.89 -22.38 -16.97
N ALA A 562 19.98 -22.98 -15.80
CA ALA A 562 20.81 -22.49 -14.69
C ALA A 562 22.31 -22.60 -15.00
N GLY A 563 23.10 -21.60 -14.59
CA GLY A 563 24.56 -21.64 -14.68
C GLY A 563 25.15 -21.33 -16.06
N ALA A 564 24.42 -20.65 -16.94
CA ALA A 564 24.95 -20.13 -18.19
C ALA A 564 26.05 -19.07 -17.92
N THR A 565 27.18 -19.19 -18.63
CA THR A 565 28.41 -18.38 -18.40
C THR A 565 29.01 -17.78 -19.66
N SER A 566 28.35 -17.88 -20.80
CA SER A 566 28.81 -17.32 -22.08
C SER A 566 27.68 -16.58 -22.78
N HIS A 567 27.99 -15.46 -23.45
CA HIS A 567 27.00 -14.68 -24.21
C HIS A 567 26.29 -15.49 -25.31
N HIS A 568 26.90 -16.56 -25.83
CA HIS A 568 26.26 -17.48 -26.78
C HIS A 568 25.08 -18.26 -26.19
N GLN A 569 24.96 -18.31 -24.86
CA GLN A 569 23.91 -19.01 -24.12
C GLN A 569 22.73 -18.08 -23.76
N LEU A 570 22.68 -16.89 -24.37
CA LEU A 570 21.53 -15.99 -24.29
C LEU A 570 20.26 -16.70 -24.78
N SER A 571 19.24 -16.69 -23.92
CA SER A 571 17.94 -17.34 -24.14
C SER A 571 17.40 -17.10 -25.53
N THR A 572 16.89 -18.13 -26.18
CA THR A 572 16.31 -18.03 -27.53
C THR A 572 14.84 -17.64 -27.54
N ALA A 573 14.24 -17.39 -26.38
CA ALA A 573 12.82 -17.08 -26.25
C ALA A 573 12.42 -15.73 -26.89
N GLN A 574 13.37 -14.82 -27.09
CA GLN A 574 13.17 -13.55 -27.81
C GLN A 574 14.22 -13.39 -28.91
N ALA A 575 13.84 -12.67 -29.97
CA ALA A 575 14.70 -12.41 -31.12
C ALA A 575 15.93 -11.56 -30.73
N ASP A 576 15.67 -10.49 -29.98
CA ASP A 576 16.67 -9.59 -29.43
C ASP A 576 16.27 -9.11 -28.03
N TYR A 577 17.21 -8.50 -27.32
CA TYR A 577 17.01 -7.97 -25.96
C TYR A 577 17.56 -6.54 -25.84
N PRO A 578 16.89 -5.64 -25.09
CA PRO A 578 17.45 -4.32 -24.76
C PRO A 578 18.67 -4.42 -23.84
N ILE A 579 19.44 -3.34 -23.80
CA ILE A 579 20.60 -3.21 -22.90
C ILE A 579 20.23 -2.32 -21.71
N ALA A 580 20.58 -2.76 -20.51
CA ALA A 580 20.58 -1.94 -19.30
C ALA A 580 22.01 -1.83 -18.77
N LEU A 581 22.63 -0.65 -18.86
CA LEU A 581 24.01 -0.42 -18.43
C LEU A 581 24.05 0.38 -17.12
N VAL A 582 24.79 -0.13 -16.15
CA VAL A 582 25.00 0.42 -14.81
C VAL A 582 26.42 0.97 -14.69
N LEU A 583 26.53 2.22 -14.26
CA LEU A 583 27.80 2.90 -14.01
C LEU A 583 27.92 3.26 -12.52
N HIS A 584 28.86 2.63 -11.82
CA HIS A 584 29.07 2.87 -10.39
C HIS A 584 29.68 4.26 -10.09
N GLY A 585 29.51 4.72 -8.86
CA GLY A 585 30.06 5.98 -8.37
C GLY A 585 31.52 5.93 -7.91
N ASN A 586 32.02 7.07 -7.43
CA ASN A 586 33.39 7.16 -6.95
C ASN A 586 33.56 6.38 -5.64
N SER A 587 34.61 5.56 -5.55
CA SER A 587 34.94 4.81 -4.34
C SER A 587 36.43 4.44 -4.35
N ASN A 588 36.92 3.87 -3.25
CA ASN A 588 38.25 3.27 -3.18
C ASN A 588 38.26 1.77 -3.53
N PHE A 589 37.12 1.20 -3.93
CA PHE A 589 36.98 -0.22 -4.23
C PHE A 589 37.10 -0.45 -5.74
N SER A 590 38.11 -1.21 -6.14
CA SER A 590 38.36 -1.58 -7.55
C SER A 590 37.27 -2.48 -8.14
N ASN A 591 36.46 -3.12 -7.30
CA ASN A 591 35.39 -4.04 -7.69
C ASN A 591 33.97 -3.48 -7.46
N SER A 592 33.81 -2.16 -7.34
CA SER A 592 32.49 -1.53 -7.11
C SER A 592 31.41 -1.90 -8.12
N TYR A 593 31.79 -2.26 -9.36
CA TYR A 593 30.86 -2.66 -10.41
C TYR A 593 30.13 -3.98 -10.08
N GLU A 594 30.71 -4.85 -9.25
CA GLU A 594 30.10 -6.12 -8.78
C GLU A 594 29.00 -5.88 -7.74
N GLY A 595 28.94 -4.68 -7.15
CA GLY A 595 27.98 -4.35 -6.11
C GLY A 595 26.51 -4.27 -6.55
N TYR A 596 26.23 -4.49 -7.83
CA TYR A 596 24.91 -4.47 -8.44
C TYR A 596 24.46 -5.82 -8.98
N ASP A 597 25.16 -6.92 -8.69
CA ASP A 597 24.81 -8.25 -9.20
C ASP A 597 23.33 -8.61 -8.96
N TYR A 598 22.78 -8.27 -7.78
CA TYR A 598 21.36 -8.47 -7.48
C TYR A 598 20.40 -7.71 -8.42
N LEU A 599 20.81 -6.53 -8.88
CA LEU A 599 20.04 -5.71 -9.83
C LEU A 599 20.21 -6.27 -11.24
N LEU A 600 21.44 -6.62 -11.64
CA LEU A 600 21.72 -7.15 -12.97
C LEU A 600 21.02 -8.49 -13.19
N GLU A 601 21.06 -9.40 -12.20
CA GLU A 601 20.33 -10.66 -12.25
C GLU A 601 18.82 -10.40 -12.37
N HIS A 602 18.27 -9.46 -11.57
CA HIS A 602 16.85 -9.11 -11.64
C HIS A 602 16.45 -8.56 -13.03
N LEU A 603 17.25 -7.68 -13.62
CA LEU A 603 17.03 -7.13 -14.95
C LEU A 603 17.15 -8.21 -16.04
N ALA A 604 18.14 -9.10 -15.94
CA ALA A 604 18.30 -10.24 -16.82
C ALA A 604 17.09 -11.18 -16.76
N ARG A 605 16.62 -11.49 -15.55
CA ARG A 605 15.39 -12.28 -15.37
C ARG A 605 14.13 -11.56 -15.84
N ASN A 606 14.20 -10.26 -16.15
CA ASN A 606 13.14 -9.46 -16.73
C ASN A 606 13.31 -9.17 -18.23
N GLY A 607 14.30 -9.78 -18.89
CA GLY A 607 14.49 -9.66 -20.34
C GLY A 607 15.44 -8.55 -20.77
N PHE A 608 16.43 -8.17 -19.97
CA PHE A 608 17.46 -7.21 -20.35
C PHE A 608 18.84 -7.88 -20.41
N VAL A 609 19.68 -7.53 -21.37
CA VAL A 609 21.13 -7.75 -21.23
C VAL A 609 21.65 -6.64 -20.31
N ALA A 610 21.93 -7.00 -19.06
CA ALA A 610 22.27 -6.08 -18.00
C ALA A 610 23.79 -6.07 -17.75
N VAL A 611 24.41 -4.90 -17.74
CA VAL A 611 25.86 -4.75 -17.67
C VAL A 611 26.23 -3.76 -16.58
N SER A 612 27.20 -4.07 -15.73
CA SER A 612 27.81 -3.10 -14.80
C SER A 612 29.29 -2.94 -15.10
N ILE A 613 29.73 -1.70 -15.32
CA ILE A 613 31.06 -1.40 -15.85
C ILE A 613 31.98 -0.80 -14.79
N HIS A 614 33.25 -1.20 -14.82
CA HIS A 614 34.28 -0.65 -13.96
C HIS A 614 34.68 0.77 -14.36
N GLN A 615 35.02 1.59 -13.36
CA GLN A 615 35.73 2.84 -13.56
C GLN A 615 36.72 3.11 -12.42
N LYS A 616 37.72 3.94 -12.72
CA LYS A 616 38.86 4.20 -11.82
C LYS A 616 38.48 5.17 -10.70
N PRO A 617 38.94 4.95 -9.45
CA PRO A 617 38.83 5.93 -8.38
C PRO A 617 39.32 7.31 -8.78
N GLY A 618 38.55 8.35 -8.46
CA GLY A 618 38.88 9.76 -8.72
C GLY A 618 38.56 10.27 -10.12
N MET A 619 38.25 9.39 -11.09
CA MET A 619 37.93 9.76 -12.48
C MET A 619 36.82 10.82 -12.55
N GLY A 620 36.94 11.81 -13.45
CA GLY A 620 35.97 12.88 -13.65
C GLY A 620 34.77 12.48 -14.51
N ILE A 621 33.84 13.41 -14.71
CA ILE A 621 32.49 13.12 -15.26
C ILE A 621 32.51 12.88 -16.77
N LEU A 622 33.23 13.69 -17.56
CA LEU A 622 33.29 13.51 -19.00
C LEU A 622 33.96 12.19 -19.39
N ALA A 623 35.08 11.87 -18.73
CA ALA A 623 35.74 10.60 -18.98
C ALA A 623 34.82 9.41 -18.65
N ARG A 624 34.06 9.47 -17.54
CA ARG A 624 33.05 8.44 -17.20
C ARG A 624 31.96 8.31 -18.26
N ALA A 625 31.44 9.44 -18.74
CA ALA A 625 30.38 9.45 -19.75
C ALA A 625 30.85 8.86 -21.08
N ARG A 626 32.09 9.15 -21.51
CA ARG A 626 32.69 8.56 -22.71
C ARG A 626 33.00 7.09 -22.57
N LEU A 627 33.41 6.64 -21.38
CA LEU A 627 33.71 5.24 -21.10
C LEU A 627 32.51 4.33 -21.41
N ILE A 628 31.27 4.78 -21.14
CA ILE A 628 30.04 4.05 -21.45
C ILE A 628 30.03 3.54 -22.90
N PHE A 629 30.39 4.37 -23.87
CA PHE A 629 30.33 4.02 -25.29
C PHE A 629 31.38 2.99 -25.70
N HIS A 630 32.55 2.99 -25.06
CA HIS A 630 33.57 1.96 -25.27
C HIS A 630 33.14 0.58 -24.75
N HIS A 631 32.32 0.56 -23.69
CA HIS A 631 31.72 -0.68 -23.21
C HIS A 631 30.53 -1.12 -24.05
N LEU A 632 29.70 -0.19 -24.53
CA LEU A 632 28.63 -0.52 -25.47
C LEU A 632 29.18 -1.16 -26.74
N GLU A 633 30.28 -0.65 -27.30
CA GLU A 633 30.96 -1.27 -28.45
C GLU A 633 31.29 -2.75 -28.22
N LEU A 634 31.82 -3.10 -27.04
CA LEU A 634 32.10 -4.49 -26.66
C LEU A 634 30.83 -5.34 -26.58
N ILE A 635 29.78 -4.81 -25.93
CA ILE A 635 28.52 -5.55 -25.73
C ILE A 635 27.80 -5.79 -27.06
N PHE A 636 27.74 -4.79 -27.95
CA PHE A 636 27.20 -4.98 -29.30
C PHE A 636 28.07 -5.94 -30.13
N GLY A 637 29.40 -5.95 -29.91
CA GLY A 637 30.30 -6.92 -30.52
C GLY A 637 30.05 -8.37 -30.07
N ASP A 638 29.90 -8.59 -28.77
CA ASP A 638 29.69 -9.91 -28.16
C ASP A 638 28.33 -10.52 -28.56
N PHE A 639 27.26 -9.74 -28.44
CA PHE A 639 25.91 -10.25 -28.65
C PHE A 639 25.40 -10.06 -30.09
N GLY A 640 26.03 -9.19 -30.87
CA GLY A 640 25.66 -8.91 -32.26
C GLY A 640 24.19 -8.52 -32.41
N VAL A 641 23.49 -9.16 -33.36
CA VAL A 641 22.07 -8.88 -33.64
C VAL A 641 21.11 -9.33 -32.54
N ARG A 642 21.58 -10.04 -31.51
CA ARG A 642 20.74 -10.50 -30.38
C ARG A 642 20.52 -9.43 -29.31
N VAL A 643 21.20 -8.28 -29.43
CA VAL A 643 20.91 -7.08 -28.63
C VAL A 643 20.36 -5.99 -29.53
N ARG A 644 19.24 -5.39 -29.11
CA ARG A 644 18.64 -4.26 -29.83
C ARG A 644 19.24 -2.95 -29.37
N ASN A 645 19.33 -1.99 -30.29
CA ASN A 645 19.79 -0.64 -30.00
C ASN A 645 18.69 0.19 -29.30
N SER A 646 18.38 -0.21 -28.07
CA SER A 646 17.51 0.48 -27.14
C SER A 646 18.14 0.35 -25.76
N ILE A 647 18.77 1.44 -25.31
CA ILE A 647 19.72 1.43 -24.20
C ILE A 647 19.14 2.22 -23.03
N GLY A 648 19.03 1.56 -21.88
CA GLY A 648 18.81 2.21 -20.59
C GLY A 648 20.14 2.44 -19.88
N LEU A 649 20.35 3.65 -19.39
CA LEU A 649 21.53 3.99 -18.59
C LEU A 649 21.12 4.24 -17.14
N MET A 650 21.81 3.59 -16.20
CA MET A 650 21.71 3.85 -14.78
C MET A 650 23.08 4.23 -14.24
N GLY A 651 23.16 5.27 -13.42
CA GLY A 651 24.41 5.69 -12.80
C GLY A 651 24.22 6.03 -11.32
N HIS A 652 25.21 5.70 -10.49
CA HIS A 652 25.21 6.02 -9.06
C HIS A 652 26.22 7.13 -8.72
N SER A 653 25.86 8.14 -7.93
CA SER A 653 26.77 9.21 -7.47
C SER A 653 27.37 9.97 -8.66
N ARG A 654 28.70 10.06 -8.79
CA ARG A 654 29.35 10.58 -10.00
C ARG A 654 28.97 9.84 -11.28
N GLY A 655 28.63 8.55 -11.18
CA GLY A 655 28.07 7.78 -12.29
C GLY A 655 26.70 8.30 -12.72
N GLY A 656 25.88 8.76 -11.76
CA GLY A 656 24.56 9.34 -12.04
C GLY A 656 24.63 10.66 -12.82
N GLU A 657 25.60 11.52 -12.48
CA GLU A 657 25.89 12.73 -13.28
C GLU A 657 26.40 12.37 -14.68
N ALA A 658 27.24 11.34 -14.79
CA ALA A 658 27.85 10.91 -16.05
C ALA A 658 26.86 10.31 -17.05
N VAL A 659 25.86 9.54 -16.60
CA VAL A 659 24.84 8.98 -17.52
C VAL A 659 23.94 10.06 -18.13
N SER A 660 23.66 11.13 -17.38
CA SER A 660 22.96 12.31 -17.90
C SER A 660 23.79 13.03 -18.96
N LEU A 661 25.11 13.16 -18.75
CA LEU A 661 26.01 13.69 -19.75
C LEU A 661 26.11 12.79 -20.99
N ALA A 662 26.11 11.46 -20.82
CA ALA A 662 26.21 10.52 -21.93
C ALA A 662 25.07 10.68 -22.95
N ALA A 663 23.84 10.92 -22.50
CA ALA A 663 22.72 11.22 -23.40
C ALA A 663 22.96 12.45 -24.28
N LYS A 664 23.56 13.50 -23.72
CA LYS A 664 23.97 14.69 -24.47
C LYS A 664 25.12 14.39 -25.45
N LEU A 665 26.13 13.63 -25.03
CA LEU A 665 27.24 13.25 -25.91
C LEU A 665 26.79 12.40 -27.09
N ALA A 666 25.86 11.47 -26.88
CA ALA A 666 25.27 10.67 -27.95
C ALA A 666 24.63 11.56 -29.03
N PHE A 667 24.02 12.68 -28.64
CA PHE A 667 23.48 13.65 -29.60
C PHE A 667 24.56 14.53 -30.25
N GLN A 668 25.50 15.04 -29.47
CA GLN A 668 26.47 16.05 -29.92
C GLN A 668 27.65 15.49 -30.71
N GLU A 669 28.09 14.27 -30.41
CA GLU A 669 29.25 13.64 -31.07
C GLU A 669 28.77 12.67 -32.17
N PRO A 670 29.02 12.94 -33.46
CA PRO A 670 28.50 12.11 -34.57
C PRO A 670 28.89 10.63 -34.50
N ALA A 671 30.04 10.30 -33.92
CA ALA A 671 30.49 8.92 -33.74
C ALA A 671 29.64 8.14 -32.71
N LEU A 672 28.97 8.86 -31.80
CA LEU A 672 28.18 8.28 -30.71
C LEU A 672 26.68 8.28 -31.00
N ASN A 673 26.23 9.01 -32.03
CA ASN A 673 24.81 9.12 -32.39
C ASN A 673 24.15 7.81 -32.82
N THR A 674 24.96 6.78 -33.07
CA THR A 674 24.48 5.43 -33.38
C THR A 674 23.92 4.71 -32.15
N TYR A 675 24.19 5.17 -30.92
CA TYR A 675 23.70 4.54 -29.70
C TYR A 675 22.42 5.21 -29.22
N ASN A 676 21.30 4.47 -29.28
CA ASN A 676 19.99 5.00 -28.94
C ASN A 676 19.70 4.87 -27.44
N ILE A 677 20.10 5.89 -26.68
CA ILE A 677 19.75 6.03 -25.26
C ILE A 677 18.26 6.37 -25.17
N SER A 678 17.49 5.50 -24.54
CA SER A 678 16.02 5.57 -24.44
C SER A 678 15.53 5.98 -23.05
N ALA A 679 16.33 5.75 -22.01
CA ALA A 679 15.99 6.08 -20.63
C ALA A 679 17.27 6.36 -19.80
N VAL A 680 17.21 7.32 -18.89
CA VAL A 680 18.32 7.67 -17.99
C VAL A 680 17.86 7.64 -16.54
N ILE A 681 18.61 6.93 -15.68
CA ILE A 681 18.33 6.77 -14.26
C ILE A 681 19.55 7.23 -13.45
N ALA A 682 19.35 8.21 -12.58
CA ALA A 682 20.37 8.75 -11.70
C ALA A 682 20.06 8.36 -10.25
N LEU A 683 20.85 7.45 -9.71
CA LEU A 683 20.81 7.06 -8.30
C LEU A 683 21.78 7.94 -7.50
N ALA A 684 21.25 8.61 -6.49
CA ALA A 684 21.98 9.46 -5.55
C ALA A 684 23.06 10.32 -6.24
N PRO A 685 22.73 11.03 -7.34
CA PRO A 685 23.73 11.59 -8.23
C PRO A 685 24.44 12.80 -7.61
N THR A 686 25.68 13.02 -8.01
CA THR A 686 26.36 14.31 -7.79
C THR A 686 25.87 15.35 -8.80
N ASP A 687 26.14 16.62 -8.51
CA ASP A 687 26.04 17.71 -9.48
C ASP A 687 27.23 18.68 -9.32
N HIS A 688 28.42 18.13 -9.12
CA HIS A 688 29.54 18.88 -8.56
C HIS A 688 30.40 19.58 -9.61
N PHE A 689 30.40 19.13 -10.87
CA PHE A 689 31.49 19.47 -11.79
C PHE A 689 31.04 20.34 -12.95
N ARG A 690 29.81 20.17 -13.46
CA ARG A 690 29.48 20.70 -14.79
C ARG A 690 28.07 21.26 -14.98
N GLN A 691 27.18 21.21 -13.97
CA GLN A 691 25.80 21.70 -14.06
C GLN A 691 25.09 21.24 -15.34
N HIS A 692 25.26 19.97 -15.71
CA HIS A 692 24.66 19.44 -16.93
C HIS A 692 23.13 19.37 -16.83
N GLU A 693 22.48 19.35 -17.99
CA GLU A 693 21.03 19.38 -18.13
C GLU A 693 20.59 18.44 -19.26
N LEU A 694 19.54 17.64 -19.00
CA LEU A 694 18.84 16.84 -20.01
C LEU A 694 17.66 17.65 -20.52
N ARG A 695 17.82 18.33 -21.66
CA ARG A 695 16.79 19.19 -22.24
C ARG A 695 16.90 19.25 -23.76
N ASP A 696 15.92 19.89 -24.37
CA ASP A 696 15.90 20.17 -25.81
C ASP A 696 16.12 18.89 -26.65
N GLN A 697 17.08 18.91 -27.59
CA GLN A 697 17.32 17.83 -28.57
C GLN A 697 17.90 16.54 -27.96
N TRP A 698 18.36 16.59 -26.70
CA TRP A 698 18.87 15.43 -25.95
C TRP A 698 18.05 15.18 -24.68
N ALA A 699 16.83 15.73 -24.59
CA ALA A 699 15.89 15.35 -23.56
C ALA A 699 15.58 13.85 -23.64
N LYS A 700 15.57 13.19 -22.48
CA LYS A 700 15.27 11.75 -22.34
C LYS A 700 14.39 11.54 -21.12
N PRO A 701 13.55 10.49 -21.11
CA PRO A 701 12.92 10.04 -19.88
C PRO A 701 13.95 9.92 -18.77
N TYR A 702 13.73 10.64 -17.67
CA TYR A 702 14.70 10.79 -16.59
C TYR A 702 14.13 10.42 -15.22
N LEU A 703 14.81 9.54 -14.50
CA LEU A 703 14.47 9.15 -13.13
C LEU A 703 15.60 9.52 -12.17
N VAL A 704 15.27 10.21 -11.08
CA VAL A 704 16.19 10.40 -9.94
C VAL A 704 15.72 9.58 -8.74
N LEU A 705 16.57 8.72 -8.22
CA LEU A 705 16.36 8.01 -6.96
C LEU A 705 17.30 8.62 -5.92
N TYR A 706 16.78 9.17 -4.83
CA TYR A 706 17.63 9.89 -3.88
C TYR A 706 17.17 9.71 -2.44
N GLY A 707 18.12 9.45 -1.53
CA GLY A 707 17.83 9.11 -0.14
C GLY A 707 17.94 10.31 0.80
N SER A 708 17.01 10.43 1.75
CA SER A 708 17.07 11.50 2.76
C SER A 708 18.25 11.36 3.72
N MET A 709 18.82 10.15 3.84
CA MET A 709 19.93 9.83 4.74
C MET A 709 21.27 9.70 4.00
N ASP A 710 21.33 10.13 2.74
CA ASP A 710 22.53 10.10 1.90
C ASP A 710 23.75 10.69 2.62
N GLY A 711 24.75 9.83 2.87
CA GLY A 711 26.02 10.09 3.55
C GLY A 711 26.95 11.05 2.82
N ASP A 712 26.95 11.02 1.49
CA ASP A 712 28.00 11.58 0.65
C ASP A 712 27.52 12.87 -0.03
N VAL A 713 26.38 12.78 -0.72
CA VAL A 713 25.72 13.91 -1.37
C VAL A 713 24.69 14.46 -0.38
N VAL A 714 25.16 15.15 0.65
CA VAL A 714 24.34 15.61 1.81
C VAL A 714 23.59 16.93 1.58
N GLY A 715 23.70 17.54 0.40
CA GLY A 715 23.11 18.86 0.11
C GLY A 715 23.79 20.03 0.83
N GLN A 716 25.04 19.87 1.26
CA GLN A 716 25.86 20.97 1.78
C GLN A 716 26.16 21.96 0.64
N PRO A 717 25.99 23.28 0.85
CA PRO A 717 26.36 24.26 -0.16
C PRO A 717 27.83 24.15 -0.56
N PHE A 718 28.10 23.88 -1.84
CA PHE A 718 29.41 23.94 -2.45
C PHE A 718 29.42 25.09 -3.46
N GLN A 719 30.32 26.06 -3.27
CA GLN A 719 30.33 27.31 -4.05
C GLN A 719 28.98 28.06 -4.05
N GLY A 720 28.19 27.95 -2.97
CA GLY A 720 26.90 28.64 -2.82
C GLY A 720 25.67 27.86 -3.29
N PHE A 721 25.83 26.70 -3.94
CA PHE A 721 24.73 25.88 -4.47
C PHE A 721 24.68 24.52 -3.78
N ARG A 722 23.48 23.96 -3.57
CA ARG A 722 23.33 22.67 -2.87
C ARG A 722 23.58 21.42 -3.73
N ARG A 723 23.72 21.55 -5.07
CA ARG A 723 24.28 20.56 -6.02
C ARG A 723 23.98 19.09 -5.70
N THR A 724 22.69 18.75 -5.70
CA THR A 724 22.19 17.39 -5.42
C THR A 724 21.43 16.82 -6.61
N GLY A 725 20.86 15.62 -6.46
CA GLY A 725 19.87 15.11 -7.42
C GLY A 725 18.67 16.02 -7.65
N PHE A 726 18.32 16.90 -6.71
CA PHE A 726 17.26 17.90 -6.89
C PHE A 726 17.62 18.90 -7.99
N SER A 727 18.85 19.42 -7.98
CA SER A 727 19.37 20.33 -9.01
C SER A 727 19.29 19.72 -10.41
N LEU A 728 19.71 18.46 -10.57
CA LEU A 728 19.64 17.76 -11.86
C LEU A 728 18.19 17.53 -12.31
N TYR A 729 17.30 17.19 -11.39
CA TYR A 729 15.87 17.05 -11.69
C TYR A 729 15.27 18.38 -12.12
N ASP A 730 15.55 19.47 -11.40
CA ASP A 730 15.00 20.80 -11.66
C ASP A 730 15.38 21.29 -13.07
N ARG A 731 16.65 21.16 -13.46
CA ARG A 731 17.14 21.60 -14.78
C ARG A 731 16.74 20.70 -15.95
N THR A 732 16.24 19.49 -15.69
CA THR A 732 15.79 18.56 -16.74
C THR A 732 14.43 18.98 -17.31
N SER A 733 14.25 18.95 -18.63
CA SER A 733 13.00 19.31 -19.30
C SER A 733 12.87 18.66 -20.69
N GLY A 734 11.71 18.81 -21.34
CA GLY A 734 11.50 18.32 -22.72
C GLY A 734 11.24 16.82 -22.87
N ALA A 735 11.19 16.06 -21.78
CA ALA A 735 10.77 14.67 -21.73
C ALA A 735 10.17 14.36 -20.34
N PRO A 736 9.42 13.25 -20.16
CA PRO A 736 8.92 12.85 -18.85
C PRO A 736 10.06 12.71 -17.83
N LYS A 737 9.92 13.33 -16.66
CA LYS A 737 10.88 13.23 -15.56
C LYS A 737 10.19 12.87 -14.26
N SER A 738 10.86 12.06 -13.44
CA SER A 738 10.40 11.73 -12.09
C SER A 738 11.55 11.72 -11.10
N MET A 739 11.24 12.05 -9.85
CA MET A 739 12.12 11.82 -8.72
C MET A 739 11.36 11.04 -7.66
N ALA A 740 11.98 9.98 -7.12
CA ALA A 740 11.54 9.35 -5.87
C ALA A 740 12.53 9.72 -4.77
N PHE A 741 12.08 10.55 -3.84
CA PHE A 741 12.85 10.89 -2.63
C PHE A 741 12.48 9.94 -1.51
N ILE A 742 13.46 9.17 -1.04
CA ILE A 742 13.25 7.98 -0.20
C ILE A 742 13.74 8.28 1.21
N TYR A 743 12.82 8.36 2.16
CA TYR A 743 13.14 8.56 3.57
C TYR A 743 13.90 7.35 4.12
N GLY A 744 14.94 7.62 4.89
CA GLY A 744 15.79 6.59 5.52
C GLY A 744 16.83 5.94 4.60
N ALA A 745 16.78 6.16 3.28
CA ALA A 745 17.77 5.61 2.37
C ALA A 745 19.12 6.35 2.45
N THR A 746 20.22 5.59 2.46
CA THR A 746 21.60 6.10 2.50
C THR A 746 22.23 6.13 1.10
N HIS A 747 23.47 6.61 1.00
CA HIS A 747 24.21 6.63 -0.26
C HIS A 747 24.66 5.21 -0.62
N ALA A 748 25.28 4.51 0.33
CA ALA A 748 26.07 3.33 0.03
C ALA A 748 25.29 2.02 -0.08
N ARG A 749 24.19 1.85 0.65
CA ARG A 749 23.51 0.56 0.81
C ARG A 749 22.89 -0.02 -0.48
N PHE A 750 22.76 0.81 -1.52
CA PHE A 750 22.38 0.34 -2.86
C PHE A 750 23.47 -0.49 -3.55
N ASN A 751 24.73 -0.39 -3.12
CA ASN A 751 25.86 -1.14 -3.65
C ASN A 751 26.39 -2.12 -2.59
N THR A 752 26.32 -3.42 -2.87
CA THR A 752 26.67 -4.47 -1.90
C THR A 752 28.16 -4.55 -1.57
N VAL A 753 29.04 -3.94 -2.38
CA VAL A 753 30.48 -3.80 -2.09
C VAL A 753 30.72 -2.67 -1.11
N TRP A 754 29.97 -1.56 -1.23
CA TRP A 754 30.13 -0.39 -0.35
C TRP A 754 29.51 -0.60 1.04
N ARG A 755 28.42 -1.38 1.13
CA ARG A 755 27.75 -1.77 2.38
C ARG A 755 27.39 -0.55 3.25
N ASP A 756 27.81 -0.57 4.53
CA ASP A 756 27.55 0.44 5.54
C ASP A 756 28.69 1.46 5.67
N ILE A 757 29.41 1.78 4.58
CA ILE A 757 30.52 2.74 4.64
C ILE A 757 30.08 4.13 5.16
N ASP A 758 28.82 4.50 4.96
CA ASP A 758 28.19 5.72 5.53
C ASP A 758 28.12 5.70 7.08
N LEU A 759 28.23 4.51 7.69
CA LEU A 759 28.09 4.28 9.14
C LEU A 759 29.45 4.03 9.85
N MET A 760 30.49 3.57 9.15
CA MET A 760 31.66 2.93 9.76
C MET A 760 33.02 3.60 9.49
N ALA A 761 33.28 4.79 10.02
CA ALA A 761 34.66 5.27 10.16
C ALA A 761 35.09 5.29 11.64
N PRO A 762 36.32 4.94 12.03
CA PRO A 762 36.93 5.34 13.31
C PRO A 762 37.28 6.84 13.31
N GLU A 763 37.25 7.53 14.45
CA GLU A 763 37.67 8.96 14.54
C GLU A 763 39.09 9.20 14.02
N SER A 764 39.94 8.17 14.00
CA SER A 764 41.31 8.18 13.47
C SER A 764 41.43 8.13 11.94
N MET A 765 40.31 8.05 11.21
CA MET A 765 40.27 7.99 9.73
C MET A 765 39.76 9.30 9.11
N SER A 766 40.12 10.46 9.69
CA SER A 766 39.76 11.82 9.25
C SER A 766 40.26 12.24 7.85
N ASN A 767 40.92 11.35 7.11
CA ASN A 767 41.38 11.56 5.74
C ASN A 767 40.51 10.84 4.68
N PHE A 768 39.32 10.33 5.02
CA PHE A 768 38.36 9.83 4.03
C PHE A 768 37.76 10.99 3.22
N PRO A 769 37.78 10.93 1.87
CA PRO A 769 37.13 11.93 1.01
C PRO A 769 35.65 11.60 0.69
N LEU A 770 35.00 10.70 1.44
CA LEU A 770 33.62 10.27 1.22
C LEU A 770 32.77 10.59 2.47
N GLY A 771 31.85 11.53 2.32
CA GLY A 771 30.68 11.75 3.18
C GLY A 771 30.82 12.12 4.67
N ILE A 772 29.70 12.61 5.20
CA ILE A 772 29.46 12.92 6.62
C ILE A 772 28.82 11.70 7.28
N ARG A 773 29.38 11.27 8.42
CA ARG A 773 28.85 10.19 9.25
C ARG A 773 27.37 10.40 9.55
N ILE A 774 26.58 9.35 9.38
CA ILE A 774 25.23 9.32 9.95
C ILE A 774 25.35 9.30 11.48
N ALA A 775 24.64 10.20 12.16
CA ALA A 775 24.72 10.32 13.61
C ALA A 775 24.08 9.10 14.29
N GLN A 776 24.57 8.71 15.47
CA GLN A 776 24.07 7.55 16.21
C GLN A 776 22.55 7.60 16.46
N HIS A 777 22.01 8.79 16.76
CA HIS A 777 20.58 8.99 17.01
C HIS A 777 19.72 8.87 15.74
N ASP A 778 20.32 8.90 14.56
CA ASP A 778 19.61 8.75 13.29
C ASP A 778 19.62 7.32 12.75
N LEU A 779 20.36 6.39 13.37
CA LEU A 779 20.43 5.01 12.89
C LEU A 779 19.05 4.33 12.85
N GLN A 780 18.18 4.69 13.79
CA GLN A 780 16.79 4.21 13.87
C GLN A 780 15.88 4.73 12.74
N LYS A 781 16.32 5.75 12.00
CA LYS A 781 15.60 6.30 10.84
C LYS A 781 15.96 5.59 9.53
N LEU A 782 16.97 4.73 9.54
CA LEU A 782 17.46 4.08 8.33
C LEU A 782 16.56 2.93 7.91
N ILE A 783 16.27 2.85 6.62
CA ILE A 783 15.68 1.63 6.07
C ILE A 783 16.74 0.53 5.95
N SER A 784 16.34 -0.73 6.00
CA SER A 784 17.30 -1.86 5.93
C SER A 784 17.99 -1.98 4.56
N ALA A 785 19.14 -2.65 4.54
CA ALA A 785 19.88 -2.92 3.31
C ALA A 785 19.08 -3.77 2.28
N PRO A 786 18.31 -4.81 2.66
CA PRO A 786 17.42 -5.51 1.74
C PRO A 786 16.38 -4.58 1.09
N LEU A 787 15.81 -3.63 1.85
CA LEU A 787 14.85 -2.69 1.29
C LEU A 787 15.51 -1.69 0.31
N HIS A 788 16.76 -1.26 0.53
CA HIS A 788 17.51 -0.49 -0.48
C HIS A 788 17.61 -1.24 -1.81
N GLN A 789 17.98 -2.53 -1.75
CA GLN A 789 18.10 -3.38 -2.94
C GLN A 789 16.74 -3.58 -3.61
N GLN A 790 15.69 -3.81 -2.83
CA GLN A 790 14.33 -3.97 -3.34
C GLN A 790 13.85 -2.70 -4.05
N LEU A 791 14.01 -1.53 -3.43
CA LEU A 791 13.71 -0.23 -4.05
C LEU A 791 14.42 -0.06 -5.39
N LEU A 792 15.71 -0.40 -5.45
CA LEU A 792 16.45 -0.25 -6.70
C LEU A 792 15.95 -1.21 -7.79
N LYS A 793 15.72 -2.49 -7.47
CA LYS A 793 15.12 -3.46 -8.41
C LYS A 793 13.78 -2.95 -8.92
N THR A 794 12.90 -2.53 -8.02
CA THR A 794 11.55 -2.07 -8.30
C THR A 794 11.54 -0.87 -9.24
N TYR A 795 12.18 0.25 -8.87
CA TYR A 795 12.10 1.48 -9.64
C TYR A 795 12.91 1.40 -10.94
N VAL A 796 14.07 0.74 -10.96
CA VAL A 796 14.86 0.58 -12.20
C VAL A 796 14.12 -0.32 -13.18
N ALA A 797 13.64 -1.50 -12.75
CA ALA A 797 12.94 -2.41 -13.65
C ALA A 797 11.64 -1.80 -14.19
N ALA A 798 10.84 -1.15 -13.34
CA ALA A 798 9.61 -0.48 -13.78
C ALA A 798 9.89 0.65 -14.78
N PHE A 799 10.96 1.43 -14.58
CA PHE A 799 11.28 2.57 -15.44
C PHE A 799 11.74 2.12 -16.82
N LEU A 800 12.59 1.08 -16.85
CA LEU A 800 13.03 0.47 -18.10
C LEU A 800 11.86 -0.21 -18.82
N LYS A 801 10.98 -0.95 -18.12
CA LYS A 801 9.77 -1.51 -18.72
C LYS A 801 8.84 -0.42 -19.28
N LEU A 802 8.69 0.70 -18.58
CA LEU A 802 7.88 1.83 -19.05
C LEU A 802 8.42 2.47 -20.33
N HIS A 803 9.71 2.79 -20.37
CA HIS A 803 10.28 3.62 -21.44
C HIS A 803 10.99 2.84 -22.55
N ILE A 804 11.44 1.61 -22.29
CA ILE A 804 12.10 0.74 -23.27
C ILE A 804 11.14 -0.30 -23.82
N GLU A 805 10.37 -0.97 -22.96
CA GLU A 805 9.37 -1.97 -23.38
C GLU A 805 7.97 -1.38 -23.62
N GLN A 806 7.77 -0.08 -23.34
CA GLN A 806 6.50 0.63 -23.53
C GLN A 806 5.32 0.06 -22.72
N GLU A 807 5.61 -0.50 -21.55
CA GLU A 807 4.59 -1.01 -20.64
C GLU A 807 3.95 0.11 -19.81
N ALA A 808 2.90 0.73 -20.35
CA ALA A 808 2.22 1.88 -19.74
C ALA A 808 1.69 1.63 -18.31
N LYS A 809 1.45 0.37 -17.92
CA LYS A 809 0.95 0.01 -16.58
C LYS A 809 1.87 0.45 -15.43
N TRP A 810 3.15 0.68 -15.71
CA TRP A 810 4.13 1.14 -14.70
C TRP A 810 4.12 2.65 -14.49
N GLU A 811 3.41 3.42 -15.31
CA GLU A 811 3.45 4.87 -15.27
C GLU A 811 3.00 5.46 -13.92
N GLY A 812 1.95 4.89 -13.32
CA GLY A 812 1.40 5.38 -12.05
C GLY A 812 2.43 5.37 -10.91
N LEU A 813 3.40 4.45 -10.92
CA LEU A 813 4.50 4.40 -9.95
C LEU A 813 5.32 5.70 -9.94
N PHE A 814 5.58 6.24 -11.13
CA PHE A 814 6.41 7.42 -11.34
C PHE A 814 5.66 8.73 -11.20
N LYS A 815 4.32 8.68 -11.16
CA LYS A 815 3.44 9.80 -10.82
C LYS A 815 3.12 9.85 -9.32
N GLY A 816 3.42 8.78 -8.58
CA GLY A 816 3.07 8.64 -7.17
C GLY A 816 1.61 8.26 -6.96
N GLU A 817 1.01 7.49 -7.88
CA GLU A 817 -0.36 6.97 -7.80
C GLU A 817 -0.48 5.61 -7.08
N TRP A 818 0.65 4.94 -6.86
CA TRP A 818 0.73 3.70 -6.10
C TRP A 818 2.18 3.35 -5.80
N THR A 819 2.36 2.53 -4.76
CA THR A 819 3.65 1.98 -4.35
C THR A 819 3.53 0.45 -4.29
N PRO A 820 4.47 -0.32 -4.87
CA PRO A 820 4.43 -1.77 -4.84
C PRO A 820 4.54 -2.31 -3.42
N ALA A 821 3.85 -3.41 -3.15
CA ALA A 821 3.80 -4.03 -1.83
C ALA A 821 5.19 -4.36 -1.26
N SER A 822 6.16 -4.75 -2.11
CA SER A 822 7.52 -5.09 -1.67
C SER A 822 8.33 -3.92 -1.10
N VAL A 823 7.89 -2.68 -1.34
CA VAL A 823 8.57 -1.45 -0.88
C VAL A 823 7.66 -0.52 -0.07
N GLU A 824 6.43 -0.94 0.21
CA GLU A 824 5.39 -0.12 0.85
C GLU A 824 5.65 0.08 2.36
N ALA A 825 6.20 -0.92 3.06
CA ALA A 825 6.41 -0.86 4.50
C ALA A 825 7.62 -1.67 4.99
N GLU A 826 8.25 -1.19 6.06
CA GLU A 826 9.29 -1.89 6.82
C GLU A 826 8.85 -2.01 8.29
N HIS A 827 8.84 -3.23 8.83
CA HIS A 827 8.40 -3.52 10.21
C HIS A 827 7.07 -2.85 10.60
N GLY A 828 6.12 -2.74 9.67
CA GLY A 828 4.82 -2.13 9.94
C GLY A 828 4.75 -0.61 9.75
N LYS A 829 5.86 0.06 9.43
CA LYS A 829 5.88 1.49 9.13
C LYS A 829 5.93 1.72 7.63
N LYS A 830 5.02 2.55 7.11
CA LYS A 830 5.02 2.96 5.69
C LYS A 830 6.33 3.69 5.38
N VAL A 831 7.00 3.27 4.32
CA VAL A 831 8.25 3.93 3.88
C VAL A 831 7.88 5.26 3.22
N GLY A 832 8.48 6.36 3.68
CA GLY A 832 8.23 7.68 3.12
C GLY A 832 8.88 7.83 1.75
N ILE A 833 8.13 7.56 0.67
CA ILE A 833 8.58 7.78 -0.71
C ILE A 833 7.78 8.93 -1.30
N PHE A 834 8.45 10.05 -1.56
CA PHE A 834 7.83 11.26 -2.09
C PHE A 834 8.20 11.43 -3.55
N VAL A 835 7.18 11.39 -4.41
CA VAL A 835 7.34 11.46 -5.86
C VAL A 835 7.12 12.88 -6.36
N GLN A 836 8.06 13.34 -7.18
CA GLN A 836 7.90 14.51 -8.02
C GLN A 836 7.85 14.03 -9.47
N HIS A 837 6.95 14.59 -10.28
CA HIS A 837 6.84 14.21 -11.68
C HIS A 837 6.46 15.41 -12.54
N GLY A 838 7.15 15.54 -13.67
CA GLY A 838 6.94 16.59 -14.67
C GLY A 838 6.87 16.01 -16.08
N ARG A 839 6.11 16.71 -16.95
CA ARG A 839 5.90 16.37 -18.36
C ARG A 839 6.19 17.56 -19.29
N GLU A 840 6.05 17.32 -20.59
CA GLU A 840 6.24 18.34 -21.62
C GLU A 840 5.26 19.51 -21.48
N ALA A 841 5.72 20.71 -21.85
CA ALA A 841 4.98 21.96 -21.70
C ALA A 841 3.64 22.00 -22.46
N THR A 842 3.45 21.15 -23.47
CA THR A 842 2.20 21.07 -24.24
C THR A 842 1.05 20.39 -23.49
N GLN A 843 1.33 19.71 -22.38
CA GLN A 843 0.34 18.96 -21.58
C GLN A 843 -0.02 19.66 -20.26
N ARG A 844 0.43 20.91 -20.09
CA ARG A 844 0.22 21.70 -18.88
C ARG A 844 0.08 23.18 -19.20
N LYS A 845 -0.61 23.90 -18.34
CA LYS A 845 -0.73 25.35 -18.36
C LYS A 845 -0.32 25.91 -17.02
N ILE A 846 0.76 26.68 -17.03
CA ILE A 846 1.31 27.32 -15.85
C ILE A 846 0.41 28.48 -15.43
N ILE A 847 -0.09 28.42 -14.21
CA ILE A 847 -0.75 29.55 -13.54
C ILE A 847 0.33 30.46 -12.97
N ASP A 848 1.29 29.86 -12.26
CA ASP A 848 2.49 30.54 -11.79
C ASP A 848 3.68 29.57 -11.69
N ASN A 849 4.86 30.02 -12.08
CA ASN A 849 6.14 29.35 -11.90
C ASN A 849 7.08 30.13 -10.97
N PHE A 850 6.65 31.30 -10.46
CA PHE A 850 7.39 32.08 -9.48
C PHE A 850 8.82 32.45 -9.90
N GLU A 851 9.05 32.62 -11.20
CA GLU A 851 10.35 33.02 -11.78
C GLU A 851 10.44 34.53 -12.09
N ASN A 852 9.47 35.33 -11.63
CA ASN A 852 9.33 36.75 -11.96
C ASN A 852 9.92 37.70 -10.89
N ALA A 853 10.34 37.16 -9.73
CA ALA A 853 10.79 37.89 -8.55
C ALA A 853 9.78 38.93 -8.03
N ASN A 854 8.49 38.71 -8.26
CA ASN A 854 7.41 39.58 -7.83
C ASN A 854 6.16 38.77 -7.46
N TRP A 855 6.03 38.45 -6.16
CA TRP A 855 4.94 37.62 -5.65
C TRP A 855 3.54 38.19 -5.92
N GLN A 856 3.41 39.48 -6.27
CA GLN A 856 2.13 40.13 -6.58
C GLN A 856 1.69 39.91 -8.03
N GLN A 857 2.46 39.17 -8.83
CA GLN A 857 2.21 38.94 -10.24
C GLN A 857 2.53 37.49 -10.61
N SER A 858 1.51 36.74 -11.02
CA SER A 858 1.69 35.41 -11.60
C SER A 858 1.94 35.47 -13.09
N ASN A 859 2.20 34.31 -13.72
CA ASN A 859 2.26 34.21 -15.17
C ASN A 859 0.94 34.57 -15.86
N LEU A 860 -0.21 34.46 -15.17
CA LEU A 860 -1.53 34.76 -15.73
C LEU A 860 -2.11 36.11 -15.29
N GLY A 861 -1.87 36.57 -14.07
CA GLY A 861 -2.60 37.71 -13.51
C GLY A 861 -2.04 38.24 -12.20
N ALA A 862 -2.80 39.14 -11.56
CA ALA A 862 -2.40 39.72 -10.28
C ALA A 862 -2.55 38.71 -9.14
N VAL A 863 -1.68 38.82 -8.14
CA VAL A 863 -1.71 38.01 -6.91
C VAL A 863 -1.84 38.92 -5.70
N SER A 864 -2.71 38.56 -4.74
CA SER A 864 -2.95 39.36 -3.53
C SER A 864 -3.39 38.50 -2.35
N HIS A 865 -2.88 38.82 -1.15
CA HIS A 865 -3.38 38.25 0.10
C HIS A 865 -4.39 39.18 0.82
N GLY A 866 -4.71 40.35 0.25
CA GLY A 866 -5.73 41.27 0.78
C GLY A 866 -5.52 41.73 2.23
N GLY A 867 -4.30 41.63 2.77
CA GLY A 867 -4.01 41.92 4.19
C GLY A 867 -4.46 40.83 5.16
N THR A 868 -4.85 39.64 4.68
CA THR A 868 -5.29 38.50 5.52
C THR A 868 -4.11 37.74 6.13
N LEU A 869 -3.05 37.51 5.35
CA LEU A 869 -1.80 36.95 5.85
C LEU A 869 -1.00 37.95 6.69
N ASN A 870 -0.43 37.47 7.79
CA ASN A 870 0.42 38.25 8.69
C ASN A 870 1.87 38.36 8.23
N PHE A 871 2.25 37.51 7.28
CA PHE A 871 3.55 37.52 6.64
C PHE A 871 3.31 37.75 5.14
N ASN A 872 3.95 38.77 4.57
CA ASN A 872 3.91 38.94 3.12
C ASN A 872 4.59 37.74 2.45
N PRO A 873 4.02 37.20 1.36
CA PRO A 873 4.72 36.20 0.55
C PRO A 873 6.06 36.74 0.04
N LEU A 874 7.00 35.84 -0.20
CA LEU A 874 8.32 36.17 -0.73
C LEU A 874 8.65 35.26 -1.91
N GLU A 875 8.91 35.85 -3.07
CA GLU A 875 9.38 35.13 -4.25
C GLU A 875 10.90 35.27 -4.36
N LEU A 876 11.63 34.16 -4.24
CA LEU A 876 13.09 34.11 -4.21
C LEU A 876 13.58 32.79 -4.81
N HIS A 877 14.88 32.71 -5.12
CA HIS A 877 15.52 31.43 -5.41
C HIS A 877 15.34 30.47 -4.22
N LEU A 878 14.83 29.27 -4.48
CA LEU A 878 14.49 28.28 -3.46
C LEU A 878 15.69 27.84 -2.62
N GLN A 879 16.90 27.85 -3.19
CA GLN A 879 18.13 27.60 -2.42
C GLN A 879 18.35 28.61 -1.28
N THR A 880 17.96 29.88 -1.48
CA THR A 880 18.09 30.93 -0.45
C THR A 880 17.12 30.72 0.71
N MET A 881 16.06 29.93 0.48
CA MET A 881 15.05 29.54 1.46
C MET A 881 15.39 28.24 2.19
N GLN A 882 16.63 27.75 2.02
CA GLN A 882 17.19 26.52 2.61
C GLN A 882 16.61 25.21 2.05
N THR A 883 16.06 25.25 0.84
CA THR A 883 15.66 24.04 0.10
C THR A 883 16.82 23.56 -0.80
N PRO A 884 16.81 22.30 -1.27
CA PRO A 884 17.81 21.80 -2.21
C PRO A 884 17.52 22.15 -3.68
N HIS A 885 16.43 22.87 -3.96
CA HIS A 885 15.92 23.15 -5.31
C HIS A 885 16.56 24.39 -5.93
N GLU A 886 16.85 24.35 -7.23
CA GLU A 886 17.54 25.43 -7.97
C GLU A 886 16.62 26.46 -8.63
N THR A 887 15.34 26.14 -8.77
CA THR A 887 14.30 27.02 -9.28
C THR A 887 14.00 28.19 -8.34
N SER A 888 13.23 29.15 -8.82
CA SER A 888 12.62 30.17 -7.98
C SER A 888 11.27 29.68 -7.47
N GLY A 889 10.81 30.23 -6.35
CA GLY A 889 9.58 29.80 -5.73
C GLY A 889 9.04 30.84 -4.78
N MET A 890 7.82 30.62 -4.29
CA MET A 890 7.18 31.50 -3.32
C MET A 890 7.13 30.86 -1.94
N ARG A 891 7.61 31.59 -0.94
CA ARG A 891 7.38 31.30 0.47
C ARG A 891 6.04 31.89 0.91
N ILE A 892 5.26 31.08 1.62
CA ILE A 892 4.02 31.49 2.27
C ILE A 892 4.06 31.06 3.72
N ALA A 893 3.74 31.97 4.64
CA ALA A 893 3.69 31.67 6.08
C ALA A 893 2.40 32.24 6.70
N TRP A 894 1.83 31.52 7.66
CA TRP A 894 0.63 31.92 8.38
C TRP A 894 0.68 31.50 9.86
N ASP A 895 0.01 32.27 10.70
CA ASP A 895 -0.26 31.94 12.10
C ASP A 895 -1.67 31.34 12.24
N ASN A 896 -2.17 31.17 13.47
CA ASN A 896 -3.47 30.56 13.76
C ASN A 896 -4.71 31.39 13.37
N ARG A 897 -4.58 32.31 12.41
CA ARG A 897 -5.65 33.17 11.87
C ARG A 897 -5.98 32.78 10.42
N ASN A 898 -7.18 33.13 10.00
CA ASN A 898 -7.59 32.96 8.61
C ASN A 898 -6.70 33.78 7.67
N GLY A 899 -6.16 33.12 6.65
CA GLY A 899 -5.34 33.73 5.62
C GLY A 899 -5.77 33.26 4.23
N SER A 900 -5.52 34.07 3.22
CA SER A 900 -5.78 33.72 1.82
C SER A 900 -4.73 34.33 0.91
N LEU A 901 -4.32 33.61 -0.13
CA LEU A 901 -3.52 34.12 -1.24
C LEU A 901 -4.23 33.85 -2.55
N SER A 902 -4.72 34.90 -3.20
CA SER A 902 -5.55 34.81 -4.40
C SER A 902 -4.76 35.13 -5.66
N PHE A 903 -4.96 34.31 -6.69
CA PHE A 903 -4.46 34.44 -8.06
C PHE A 903 -5.63 34.81 -8.98
N GLU A 904 -5.53 35.95 -9.66
CA GLU A 904 -6.50 36.36 -10.67
C GLU A 904 -6.33 35.54 -11.95
N ILE A 905 -7.45 35.00 -12.47
CA ILE A 905 -7.46 34.27 -13.73
C ILE A 905 -8.09 35.18 -14.79
N PRO A 906 -7.32 35.61 -15.81
CA PRO A 906 -7.83 36.51 -16.83
C PRO A 906 -8.85 35.82 -17.74
N ALA A 907 -9.66 36.62 -18.43
CA ALA A 907 -10.73 36.11 -19.30
C ALA A 907 -10.26 35.19 -20.44
N THR A 908 -8.99 35.30 -20.86
CA THR A 908 -8.36 34.41 -21.85
C THR A 908 -8.12 32.99 -21.32
N ASP A 909 -8.09 32.82 -20.00
CA ASP A 909 -7.60 31.62 -19.34
C ASP A 909 -8.60 30.97 -18.38
N LYS A 910 -9.81 31.53 -18.29
CA LYS A 910 -10.90 31.10 -17.40
C LYS A 910 -11.41 29.67 -17.60
N ASN A 911 -11.20 29.10 -18.80
CA ASN A 911 -11.63 27.73 -19.09
C ASN A 911 -10.55 26.72 -18.65
N MET A 912 -10.74 26.18 -17.44
CA MET A 912 -9.92 25.11 -16.87
C MET A 912 -10.47 23.71 -17.15
N ALA A 913 -11.71 23.57 -17.64
CA ALA A 913 -12.35 22.29 -17.97
C ALA A 913 -11.67 21.50 -19.11
N THR A 914 -10.61 22.06 -19.69
CA THR A 914 -9.78 21.46 -20.74
C THR A 914 -8.69 20.54 -20.20
N HIS A 915 -8.49 20.52 -18.87
CA HIS A 915 -7.45 19.74 -18.19
C HIS A 915 -8.09 18.86 -17.10
N GLN A 916 -7.34 17.88 -16.59
CA GLN A 916 -7.84 16.92 -15.60
C GLN A 916 -7.54 17.34 -14.15
N VAL A 917 -6.38 17.94 -13.89
CA VAL A 917 -5.93 18.25 -12.53
C VAL A 917 -5.41 19.67 -12.38
N LEU A 918 -5.59 20.21 -11.18
CA LEU A 918 -4.83 21.33 -10.63
C LEU A 918 -3.66 20.76 -9.82
N SER A 919 -2.43 21.09 -10.21
CA SER A 919 -1.20 20.61 -9.60
C SER A 919 -0.47 21.74 -8.88
N ILE A 920 0.06 21.44 -7.71
CA ILE A 920 0.95 22.31 -6.94
C ILE A 920 2.21 21.53 -6.53
N ARG A 921 3.39 22.11 -6.77
CA ARG A 921 4.66 21.60 -6.25
C ARG A 921 5.01 22.33 -4.96
N ILE A 922 4.98 21.61 -3.83
CA ILE A 922 4.98 22.20 -2.49
C ILE A 922 5.87 21.41 -1.51
N GLY A 923 6.48 22.12 -0.55
CA GLY A 923 7.22 21.55 0.57
C GLY A 923 7.15 22.42 1.83
N GLN A 924 7.46 21.85 3.00
CA GLN A 924 7.58 22.59 4.26
C GLN A 924 8.98 23.15 4.45
N ARG A 925 9.09 24.34 5.07
CA ARG A 925 10.39 24.86 5.54
C ARG A 925 10.71 24.37 6.95
N PHE A 926 11.90 23.84 7.15
CA PHE A 926 12.33 23.34 8.46
C PHE A 926 12.58 24.43 9.53
N PHE A 927 13.05 25.62 9.16
CA PHE A 927 13.69 26.58 10.08
C PHE A 927 12.75 27.48 10.90
N ASN A 928 11.46 27.14 10.98
CA ASN A 928 10.47 27.96 11.67
C ASN A 928 9.62 27.09 12.60
N ALA A 929 10.24 26.47 13.61
CA ALA A 929 9.61 25.53 14.53
C ALA A 929 8.28 26.03 15.16
N PRO A 930 8.07 27.33 15.45
CA PRO A 930 6.77 27.82 15.91
C PRO A 930 5.64 27.73 14.86
N LEU A 931 5.97 27.87 13.57
CA LEU A 931 5.00 27.76 12.48
C LEU A 931 4.93 26.34 11.90
N ASN A 932 6.02 25.58 11.93
CA ASN A 932 6.06 24.16 11.58
C ASN A 932 6.58 23.36 12.80
N PRO A 933 5.71 23.00 13.75
CA PRO A 933 6.08 22.14 14.86
C PRO A 933 6.69 20.81 14.36
N ILE A 934 7.62 20.27 15.16
CA ILE A 934 8.40 19.10 14.77
C ILE A 934 7.49 17.88 14.59
N GLY A 935 7.61 17.22 13.43
CA GLY A 935 6.86 15.99 13.14
C GLY A 935 5.45 16.21 12.59
N GLU A 936 4.97 17.46 12.51
CA GLU A 936 3.64 17.75 11.99
C GLU A 936 3.62 17.85 10.45
N ASN A 937 2.77 17.05 9.83
CA ASN A 937 2.39 17.27 8.44
C ASN A 937 1.58 18.56 8.32
N LYS A 938 1.60 19.17 7.13
CA LYS A 938 0.78 20.32 6.79
C LYS A 938 -0.20 19.96 5.69
N SER A 939 -1.31 20.69 5.69
CA SER A 939 -2.28 20.70 4.61
C SER A 939 -2.68 22.15 4.36
N ILE A 940 -3.11 22.43 3.14
CA ILE A 940 -3.70 23.71 2.74
C ILE A 940 -4.98 23.45 1.96
N TYR A 941 -5.83 24.45 1.87
CA TYR A 941 -7.02 24.38 1.05
C TYR A 941 -6.80 25.17 -0.24
N ILE A 942 -7.20 24.60 -1.38
CA ILE A 942 -7.13 25.28 -2.67
C ILE A 942 -8.54 25.52 -3.17
N SER A 943 -8.87 26.77 -3.44
CA SER A 943 -10.19 27.19 -3.85
C SER A 943 -10.24 27.69 -5.29
N LEU A 944 -11.33 27.37 -5.98
CA LEU A 944 -11.70 27.94 -7.27
C LEU A 944 -12.98 28.74 -7.11
N THR A 945 -13.05 29.90 -7.78
CA THR A 945 -14.25 30.74 -7.86
C THR A 945 -14.55 31.06 -9.31
N ASP A 946 -15.80 30.81 -9.72
CA ASP A 946 -16.29 31.13 -11.06
C ASP A 946 -16.78 32.59 -11.16
N THR A 947 -17.08 33.05 -12.38
CA THR A 947 -17.59 34.40 -12.65
C THR A 947 -18.96 34.69 -12.03
N GLN A 948 -19.70 33.66 -11.59
CA GLN A 948 -20.96 33.80 -10.84
C GLN A 948 -20.73 33.91 -9.32
N ASN A 949 -19.47 33.86 -8.87
CA ASN A 949 -19.04 33.81 -7.48
C ASN A 949 -19.42 32.51 -6.74
N ASN A 950 -19.73 31.43 -7.47
CA ASN A 950 -19.73 30.11 -6.85
C ASN A 950 -18.28 29.78 -6.49
N LYS A 951 -18.07 29.29 -5.27
CA LYS A 951 -16.74 29.00 -4.74
C LYS A 951 -16.71 27.59 -4.18
N ARG A 952 -15.64 26.86 -4.49
CA ARG A 952 -15.33 25.56 -3.93
C ARG A 952 -13.90 25.52 -3.40
N LEU A 953 -13.66 24.92 -2.24
CA LEU A 953 -12.36 24.77 -1.58
C LEU A 953 -12.09 23.27 -1.42
N ILE A 954 -10.89 22.79 -1.72
CA ILE A 954 -10.51 21.39 -1.55
C ILE A 954 -9.32 21.32 -0.59
N ASN A 955 -9.37 20.45 0.42
CA ASN A 955 -8.19 20.16 1.23
C ASN A 955 -7.18 19.32 0.44
N THR A 956 -5.94 19.78 0.34
CA THR A 956 -4.82 19.04 -0.29
C THR A 956 -4.56 17.69 0.35
N GLU A 957 -4.84 17.51 1.64
CA GLU A 957 -4.60 16.24 2.34
C GLU A 957 -5.34 15.05 1.69
N LEU A 958 -6.46 15.31 1.00
CA LEU A 958 -7.25 14.30 0.27
C LEU A 958 -6.50 13.68 -0.91
N PHE A 959 -5.44 14.35 -1.40
CA PHE A 959 -4.66 13.95 -2.58
C PHE A 959 -3.15 13.90 -2.29
N GLY A 960 -2.74 14.16 -1.05
CA GLY A 960 -1.34 14.12 -0.65
C GLY A 960 -1.05 14.94 0.60
N THR A 961 -0.23 14.38 1.48
CA THR A 961 0.29 15.08 2.66
C THR A 961 1.47 15.97 2.30
N ILE A 962 1.59 17.15 2.91
CA ILE A 962 2.83 17.95 2.87
C ILE A 962 3.67 17.53 4.08
N PRO A 963 4.66 16.63 3.94
CA PRO A 963 5.31 16.01 5.10
C PRO A 963 6.23 16.97 5.83
N TYR A 964 6.42 16.75 7.13
CA TYR A 964 7.53 17.37 7.84
C TYR A 964 8.87 16.88 7.25
N PRO A 965 9.89 17.74 7.06
CA PRO A 965 11.15 17.31 6.46
C PRO A 965 11.86 16.21 7.27
N HIS A 966 12.38 15.19 6.59
CA HIS A 966 13.13 14.12 7.25
C HIS A 966 14.55 14.57 7.59
N LEU A 967 14.82 14.75 8.88
CA LEU A 967 16.05 15.38 9.36
C LEU A 967 17.20 14.37 9.48
N LYS A 968 18.37 14.77 8.96
CA LYS A 968 19.64 14.08 9.12
C LYS A 968 20.60 14.90 9.99
N GLY A 969 20.84 14.45 11.22
CA GLY A 969 21.71 15.09 12.20
C GLY A 969 21.22 16.48 12.64
N TYR A 970 21.55 16.91 13.85
CA TYR A 970 21.27 18.27 14.29
C TYR A 970 22.43 19.21 13.97
N ILE A 971 22.54 19.65 12.71
CA ILE A 971 23.25 20.91 12.40
C ILE A 971 22.29 21.81 11.60
N PRO A 972 21.64 22.78 12.27
CA PRO A 972 20.80 23.77 11.60
C PRO A 972 21.50 24.38 10.39
N GLY A 973 20.86 24.29 9.23
CA GLY A 973 21.25 24.94 7.98
C GLY A 973 22.08 24.07 7.03
N ARG A 974 22.58 22.92 7.47
CA ARG A 974 23.55 22.13 6.68
C ARG A 974 22.98 20.88 6.00
N PHE A 975 21.98 20.21 6.56
CA PHE A 975 21.57 18.85 6.13
C PHE A 975 20.06 18.65 5.91
N THR A 976 19.31 19.74 5.74
CA THR A 976 17.86 19.70 5.51
C THR A 976 17.58 19.70 4.03
N LEU A 977 17.21 18.53 3.50
CA LEU A 977 16.66 18.38 2.16
C LEU A 977 15.13 18.53 2.28
N ASP A 978 14.67 19.77 2.33
CA ASP A 978 13.24 20.10 2.29
C ASP A 978 12.73 19.80 0.87
N ALA A 979 12.47 18.52 0.60
CA ALA A 979 12.06 18.02 -0.70
C ALA A 979 10.62 18.43 -0.98
N MET A 980 10.40 19.00 -2.16
CA MET A 980 9.05 19.25 -2.63
C MET A 980 8.39 17.96 -3.12
N ARG A 981 7.06 17.96 -3.16
CA ARG A 981 6.25 16.94 -3.85
C ARG A 981 5.22 17.60 -4.74
N SER A 982 4.68 16.85 -5.69
CA SER A 982 3.51 17.28 -6.47
C SER A 982 2.23 16.77 -5.81
N ILE A 983 1.30 17.69 -5.51
CA ILE A 983 -0.07 17.36 -5.12
C ILE A 983 -0.98 17.72 -6.30
N ARG A 984 -1.78 16.74 -6.77
CA ARG A 984 -2.66 16.89 -7.93
C ARG A 984 -4.11 16.67 -7.53
N ILE A 985 -4.89 17.74 -7.58
CA ILE A 985 -6.31 17.77 -7.27
C ILE A 985 -7.08 17.61 -8.58
N PRO A 986 -7.95 16.60 -8.74
CA PRO A 986 -8.86 16.49 -9.88
C PRO A 986 -9.75 17.73 -9.96
N LEU A 987 -9.83 18.36 -11.13
CA LEU A 987 -10.65 19.56 -11.31
C LEU A 987 -12.14 19.26 -11.13
N GLU A 988 -12.59 18.05 -11.48
CA GLU A 988 -13.96 17.58 -11.26
C GLU A 988 -14.34 17.55 -9.77
N ALA A 989 -13.38 17.51 -8.84
CA ALA A 989 -13.65 17.63 -7.41
C ALA A 989 -14.38 18.94 -7.06
N TYR A 990 -14.15 20.00 -7.84
CA TYR A 990 -14.83 21.30 -7.69
C TYR A 990 -16.25 21.34 -8.29
N GLN A 991 -16.65 20.30 -9.03
CA GLN A 991 -17.97 20.17 -9.66
C GLN A 991 -18.87 19.15 -9.00
N MET A 992 -18.34 18.37 -8.06
CA MET A 992 -19.14 17.38 -7.35
C MET A 992 -20.39 18.00 -6.74
N MET A 993 -21.53 17.34 -6.98
CA MET A 993 -22.79 17.68 -6.34
C MET A 993 -22.59 17.58 -4.82
N ILE A 994 -23.01 18.61 -4.10
CA ILE A 994 -23.07 18.62 -2.64
C ILE A 994 -24.40 19.26 -2.31
N GLN A 995 -25.19 18.60 -1.45
CA GLN A 995 -26.48 19.11 -1.02
C GLN A 995 -26.31 20.53 -0.47
N ASP A 996 -27.18 21.45 -0.93
CA ASP A 996 -27.23 22.85 -0.49
C ASP A 996 -25.99 23.73 -0.75
N ALA A 997 -25.08 23.31 -1.64
CA ALA A 997 -23.93 24.13 -2.02
C ALA A 997 -23.72 24.17 -3.56
N PRO A 998 -23.44 25.36 -4.15
CA PRO A 998 -23.29 25.49 -5.59
C PRO A 998 -21.97 24.89 -6.09
N SER A 999 -22.01 24.16 -7.21
CA SER A 999 -20.82 23.72 -7.96
C SER A 999 -20.09 24.92 -8.59
N VAL A 1000 -18.80 24.77 -8.88
CA VAL A 1000 -18.03 25.77 -9.65
C VAL A 1000 -18.07 25.44 -11.14
N ASP A 1001 -18.37 26.42 -11.98
CA ASP A 1001 -18.25 26.26 -13.43
C ASP A 1001 -16.78 26.39 -13.88
N LEU A 1002 -16.14 25.24 -14.16
CA LEU A 1002 -14.75 25.16 -14.61
C LEU A 1002 -14.48 25.85 -15.96
N GLN A 1003 -15.51 26.22 -16.73
CA GLN A 1003 -15.33 26.99 -17.97
C GLN A 1003 -15.17 28.49 -17.72
N GLU A 1004 -15.53 28.95 -16.51
CA GLU A 1004 -15.70 30.35 -16.16
C GLU A 1004 -14.94 30.71 -14.87
N ILE A 1005 -13.76 30.14 -14.63
CA ILE A 1005 -12.94 30.43 -13.45
C ILE A 1005 -12.36 31.84 -13.53
N GLN A 1006 -12.61 32.66 -12.50
CA GLN A 1006 -12.04 34.01 -12.37
C GLN A 1006 -10.96 34.12 -11.29
N ARG A 1007 -10.91 33.17 -10.35
CA ARG A 1007 -9.96 33.20 -9.23
C ARG A 1007 -9.61 31.81 -8.75
N LEU A 1008 -8.33 31.61 -8.46
CA LEU A 1008 -7.82 30.54 -7.62
C LEU A 1008 -7.30 31.15 -6.31
N ALA A 1009 -7.51 30.52 -5.16
CA ALA A 1009 -6.87 30.96 -3.93
C ALA A 1009 -6.37 29.81 -3.05
N LEU A 1010 -5.19 30.01 -2.44
CA LEU A 1010 -4.67 29.17 -1.35
C LEU A 1010 -5.23 29.72 -0.04
N GLU A 1011 -5.90 28.87 0.73
CA GLU A 1011 -6.68 29.25 1.92
C GLU A 1011 -6.11 28.57 3.17
N PHE A 1012 -6.00 29.35 4.25
CA PHE A 1012 -5.40 28.97 5.53
C PHE A 1012 -6.42 29.24 6.65
N PHE A 1013 -6.64 28.26 7.54
CA PHE A 1013 -7.72 28.27 8.53
C PHE A 1013 -7.20 28.48 9.96
N PRO A 1014 -8.07 28.87 10.92
CA PRO A 1014 -7.64 29.13 12.27
C PRO A 1014 -7.34 27.81 12.99
N HIS A 1015 -6.46 27.85 13.99
CA HIS A 1015 -5.90 26.69 14.70
C HIS A 1015 -4.84 25.88 13.94
N GLU A 1016 -4.47 26.29 12.72
CA GLU A 1016 -3.32 25.75 12.00
C GLU A 1016 -2.23 26.82 11.87
N THR A 1017 -0.96 26.42 11.89
CA THR A 1017 0.19 27.27 11.58
C THR A 1017 1.02 26.62 10.48
N GLY A 1018 1.74 27.43 9.69
CA GLY A 1018 2.61 26.88 8.65
C GLY A 1018 3.61 27.85 8.03
N ASP A 1019 4.70 27.30 7.51
CA ASP A 1019 5.71 27.97 6.67
C ASP A 1019 6.07 27.04 5.50
N ILE A 1020 5.52 27.31 4.32
CA ILE A 1020 5.67 26.46 3.12
C ILE A 1020 6.42 27.19 2.01
N VAL A 1021 6.93 26.41 1.07
CA VAL A 1021 7.47 26.87 -0.20
C VAL A 1021 6.75 26.18 -1.35
N ILE A 1022 6.45 26.93 -2.39
CA ILE A 1022 5.83 26.43 -3.62
C ILE A 1022 6.69 26.83 -4.83
N ASP A 1023 6.74 25.95 -5.81
CA ASP A 1023 7.60 26.08 -7.01
C ASP A 1023 6.80 26.23 -8.30
N ASP A 1024 5.67 25.54 -8.40
CA ASP A 1024 4.76 25.71 -9.51
C ASP A 1024 3.31 25.50 -9.08
N LEU A 1025 2.43 26.20 -9.78
CA LEU A 1025 0.99 26.04 -9.77
C LEU A 1025 0.53 25.94 -11.23
N GLU A 1026 -0.08 24.82 -11.60
CA GLU A 1026 -0.45 24.54 -12.99
C GLU A 1026 -1.74 23.72 -13.09
N ILE A 1027 -2.41 23.78 -14.25
CA ILE A 1027 -3.39 22.77 -14.63
C ILE A 1027 -2.77 21.84 -15.68
N SER A 1028 -3.06 20.54 -15.63
CA SER A 1028 -2.44 19.55 -16.52
C SER A 1028 -3.34 18.35 -16.81
N ASP A 1029 -2.98 17.55 -17.82
CA ASP A 1029 -3.62 16.28 -18.17
C ASP A 1029 -3.00 15.08 -17.42
N LEU A 1030 -2.48 15.33 -16.22
CA LEU A 1030 -1.96 14.30 -15.33
C LEU A 1030 -3.10 13.67 -14.51
N VAL A 1031 -2.85 12.48 -13.97
CA VAL A 1031 -3.78 11.78 -13.07
C VAL A 1031 -3.63 12.35 -11.65
N PRO A 1032 -4.71 12.39 -10.84
CA PRO A 1032 -4.64 12.80 -9.43
C PRO A 1032 -3.62 12.01 -8.59
N SER A 1033 -3.11 12.61 -7.50
CA SER A 1033 -2.09 12.00 -6.61
C SER A 1033 -2.71 11.12 -5.51
N THR A 1034 -2.11 9.96 -5.16
CA THR A 1034 -2.55 9.13 -4.01
C THR A 1034 -2.04 9.59 -2.65
#